data_AF-A0AAD3CJT8-F1
#
_entry.id   AF-A0AAD3CJT8-F1
#
_cell.length_a   1.000
_cell.length_b   1.000
_cell.length_c   1.000
_cell.angle_alpha   90.00
_cell.angle_beta   90.00
_cell.angle_gamma   90.00
#
_symmetry.space_group_name_H-M   'P 1'
#
loop_
_entity.id
_entity.type
_entity.pdbx_description
1 polymer ?
#
loop_
_entity_poly.entity_id
_entity_poly.type
_entity_poly.pdbx_seq_one_letter_code
_entity_poly.pdbx_strand_id
1 'polypeptide(L)'
;MYSKTIFFLFQLISISTATHRRANLRSRQQNDQSLDCTLVLTETQFEGDLPEEHRWECEMDSDLNDEQLRGHYLDLNLGSDEVLTLQNMSHIQSGKTKLHASHALIEKSKAILHDKAMVEQDTSREAARKLSVTGKREVLAVRVVANDKSTSSSENELAKEIFGIGDPNGNNLKKGYAQCSYNQLQIEPSPRAYNGIHTVTLNESVIGQSMLDVKNSVLDQLRIDFSNFDLNSLFDHVMICLPHGTKSNSGSTNWAASAVVNGYVSFFNDSWCTSFSAQMHEIGHNLGLRHSNEGNDNYEDKSGFMGHSYNHPNLPNMCFNTAKNYELGWYADKTTIVKPLKNKWSGQLVGYVDNQNPSTPSMASIVTKIEGSKFDYFIGFNRKTGINSGNQEEDAADKVLIHMVGSNGESSLLAKLGSGESYDISEFGDMSETIVVKADTIDMSSNPAIATVSVMKKEPTTFNEGILKMTLKTDRYPSETSWRIVDNCNDDKVVMEGGNYGTKHHIYEQWETVSNSQFTLQISDTYGDGLCCGQGEGFFSVTFDGVEFASGGEFAKSESLTWGECNNSGPIHHDTPSPTKAPTAPPTSSPSASPTSCDITYQVFLQTPQSNGSATSWSFASDLEPTIALRSNVESYQSDSLYIEQGCLPSDCYNFKIHNAAVYGLKINDVSIAQSSNFVDQEITLFGTCQDIAI
;
A
#
# COMPACT_ATOMS: atom_id res chain seq x y z
N MET A 1 22.20 23.08 25.39
CA MET A 1 21.47 24.31 25.02
C MET A 1 20.09 23.87 24.59
N TYR A 2 19.10 24.04 25.46
CA TYR A 2 17.72 23.62 25.22
C TYR A 2 17.02 24.67 24.36
N SER A 3 16.50 24.28 23.21
CA SER A 3 15.71 25.15 22.34
C SER A 3 14.22 24.96 22.68
N LYS A 4 13.67 25.83 23.55
CA LYS A 4 12.22 25.97 23.72
C LYS A 4 11.66 26.69 22.49
N THR A 5 10.87 26.00 21.68
CA THR A 5 10.15 26.64 20.56
C THR A 5 8.77 27.06 21.07
N ILE A 6 8.57 28.36 21.23
CA ILE A 6 7.32 28.95 21.73
C ILE A 6 6.49 29.43 20.54
N PHE A 7 5.25 28.96 20.42
CA PHE A 7 4.30 29.42 19.41
C PHE A 7 3.20 30.29 20.05
N PHE A 8 2.87 31.41 19.40
CA PHE A 8 1.82 32.34 19.85
C PHE A 8 0.64 32.32 18.88
N LEU A 9 -0.59 32.15 19.38
CA LEU A 9 -1.79 32.44 18.59
C LEU A 9 -1.95 33.97 18.44
N PHE A 10 -2.13 34.45 17.20
CA PHE A 10 -2.40 35.85 16.88
C PHE A 10 -3.88 36.05 16.58
N GLN A 11 -4.50 37.03 17.22
CA GLN A 11 -5.82 37.55 16.84
C GLN A 11 -5.66 38.97 16.30
N LEU A 12 -6.25 39.24 15.13
CA LEU A 12 -6.57 40.59 14.65
C LEU A 12 -7.93 40.97 15.26
N ILE A 13 -7.95 41.84 16.26
CA ILE A 13 -9.19 42.37 16.83
C ILE A 13 -9.53 43.69 16.12
N SER A 14 -10.61 43.70 15.34
CA SER A 14 -11.28 44.93 14.93
C SER A 14 -12.12 45.46 16.10
N ILE A 15 -11.75 46.64 16.59
CA ILE A 15 -12.45 47.38 17.64
C ILE A 15 -13.81 47.85 17.10
N SER A 16 -14.91 47.38 17.71
CA SER A 16 -16.21 48.07 17.62
C SER A 16 -16.92 48.11 18.97
N THR A 17 -16.83 49.31 19.56
CA THR A 17 -17.78 49.99 20.46
C THR A 17 -18.42 49.21 21.63
N ALA A 18 -17.87 49.49 22.81
CA ALA A 18 -18.49 49.27 24.10
C ALA A 18 -19.68 50.21 24.35
N THR A 19 -20.87 49.65 24.65
CA THR A 19 -21.85 50.20 25.60
C THR A 19 -22.98 49.19 25.83
N HIS A 20 -22.79 48.22 26.72
CA HIS A 20 -23.83 47.56 27.54
C HIS A 20 -23.27 46.27 28.18
N ARG A 21 -22.46 46.38 29.24
CA ARG A 21 -22.16 45.27 30.17
C ARG A 21 -21.33 45.77 31.36
N ARG A 22 -21.95 46.59 32.23
CA ARG A 22 -21.34 47.01 33.51
C ARG A 22 -22.06 46.48 34.75
N ALA A 23 -23.06 45.60 34.60
CA ALA A 23 -23.87 45.11 35.73
C ALA A 23 -23.60 43.66 36.16
N ASN A 24 -22.84 42.85 35.41
CA ASN A 24 -22.60 41.42 35.71
C ASN A 24 -21.15 41.06 36.05
N LEU A 25 -20.31 42.03 36.43
CA LEU A 25 -18.88 41.81 36.71
C LEU A 25 -18.57 41.47 38.18
N ARG A 26 -19.57 41.35 39.08
CA ARG A 26 -19.34 41.04 40.51
C ARG A 26 -19.70 39.62 40.94
N SER A 27 -20.27 38.80 40.05
CA SER A 27 -20.52 37.36 40.31
C SER A 27 -19.70 36.42 39.42
N ARG A 28 -18.84 36.95 38.54
CA ARG A 28 -18.01 36.20 37.58
C ARG A 28 -16.56 36.01 38.03
N GLN A 29 -16.24 36.40 39.26
CA GLN A 29 -14.86 36.54 39.73
C GLN A 29 -14.32 35.28 40.42
N GLN A 30 -14.95 34.10 40.24
CA GLN A 30 -14.70 32.93 41.08
C GLN A 30 -13.94 31.76 40.40
N ASN A 31 -13.83 31.70 39.07
CA ASN A 31 -13.16 30.60 38.36
C ASN A 31 -12.23 31.09 37.23
N ASP A 32 -11.40 32.10 37.49
CA ASP A 32 -10.34 32.48 36.54
C ASP A 32 -9.03 31.82 37.03
N GLN A 33 -8.62 30.74 36.38
CA GLN A 33 -7.44 29.95 36.76
C GLN A 33 -6.47 29.78 35.59
N SER A 34 -5.18 29.59 35.91
CA SER A 34 -4.20 29.10 34.94
C SER A 34 -4.48 27.64 34.62
N LEU A 35 -4.59 27.31 33.34
CA LEU A 35 -4.75 25.96 32.82
C LEU A 35 -3.40 25.45 32.30
N ASP A 36 -2.81 24.52 33.04
CA ASP A 36 -1.62 23.78 32.62
C ASP A 36 -2.01 22.31 32.43
N CYS A 37 -1.88 21.80 31.21
CA CYS A 37 -2.25 20.42 30.92
C CYS A 37 -1.49 19.81 29.75
N THR A 38 -1.54 18.48 29.71
CA THR A 38 -1.07 17.71 28.57
C THR A 38 -2.22 17.54 27.58
N LEU A 39 -2.00 17.94 26.33
CA LEU A 39 -2.93 17.71 25.23
C LEU A 39 -2.90 16.24 24.83
N VAL A 40 -4.08 15.64 24.84
CA VAL A 40 -4.28 14.24 24.46
C VAL A 40 -5.38 14.14 23.41
N LEU A 41 -5.20 13.26 22.44
CA LEU A 41 -6.18 12.97 21.40
C LEU A 41 -6.98 11.74 21.81
N THR A 42 -8.27 11.93 22.00
CA THR A 42 -9.26 10.89 22.27
C THR A 42 -9.95 10.51 20.96
N GLU A 43 -9.99 9.21 20.70
CA GLU A 43 -10.60 8.58 19.53
C GLU A 43 -11.89 7.89 19.98
N THR A 44 -13.04 8.15 19.34
CA THR A 44 -14.33 7.53 19.69
C THR A 44 -14.95 6.80 18.52
N GLN A 45 -15.16 5.50 18.70
CA GLN A 45 -15.83 4.63 17.76
C GLN A 45 -17.34 4.59 18.02
N PHE A 46 -18.13 4.40 16.96
CA PHE A 46 -19.58 4.26 17.04
C PHE A 46 -20.08 2.90 16.55
N GLU A 47 -21.28 2.53 16.98
CA GLU A 47 -21.96 1.36 16.44
C GLU A 47 -22.52 1.66 15.03
N GLY A 48 -22.26 0.75 14.08
CA GLY A 48 -22.71 0.88 12.69
C GLY A 48 -21.93 1.95 11.92
N ASP A 49 -22.52 2.46 10.83
CA ASP A 49 -21.84 3.37 9.88
C ASP A 49 -21.84 4.84 10.33
N LEU A 50 -21.87 5.09 11.65
CA LEU A 50 -21.82 6.45 12.17
C LEU A 50 -20.39 7.02 12.10
N PRO A 51 -20.21 8.29 11.70
CA PRO A 51 -18.90 8.90 11.61
C PRO A 51 -18.26 9.01 12.99
N GLU A 52 -16.98 8.67 13.06
CA GLU A 52 -16.19 8.73 14.28
C GLU A 52 -15.95 10.15 14.78
N GLU A 53 -15.53 10.22 16.04
CA GLU A 53 -15.24 11.47 16.71
C GLU A 53 -13.80 11.50 17.24
N HIS A 54 -13.03 12.46 16.72
CA HIS A 54 -11.67 12.75 17.16
C HIS A 54 -11.65 14.05 17.95
N ARG A 55 -11.04 14.04 19.13
CA ARG A 55 -11.10 15.18 20.04
C ARG A 55 -9.80 15.40 20.79
N TRP A 56 -9.33 16.64 20.78
CA TRP A 56 -8.27 17.08 21.67
C TRP A 56 -8.86 17.42 23.04
N GLU A 57 -8.46 16.65 24.05
CA GLU A 57 -8.75 16.87 25.46
C GLU A 57 -7.49 17.39 26.18
N CYS A 58 -7.72 18.04 27.30
CA CYS A 58 -6.71 18.57 28.20
C CYS A 58 -6.68 17.67 29.45
N GLU A 59 -5.64 16.83 29.56
CA GLU A 59 -5.37 16.01 30.75
C GLU A 59 -4.61 16.88 31.76
N MET A 60 -5.28 17.24 32.86
CA MET A 60 -4.75 18.18 33.86
C MET A 60 -3.47 17.64 34.52
N ASP A 61 -2.39 18.42 34.42
CA ASP A 61 -1.06 18.03 34.90
C ASP A 61 -1.02 17.91 36.44
N SER A 62 -0.12 17.05 36.93
CA SER A 62 0.05 16.71 38.35
C SER A 62 0.51 17.85 39.26
N ASP A 63 1.01 18.93 38.69
CA ASP A 63 1.78 19.97 39.38
C ASP A 63 0.93 21.18 39.79
N LEU A 64 -0.39 21.12 39.56
CA LEU A 64 -1.33 22.18 39.94
C LEU A 64 -1.67 22.14 41.43
N ASN A 65 -1.86 23.34 42.00
CA ASN A 65 -2.22 23.56 43.41
C ASN A 65 -3.66 23.13 43.77
N ASP A 66 -4.47 22.73 42.78
CA ASP A 66 -5.82 22.22 42.98
C ASP A 66 -5.82 20.69 42.84
N GLU A 67 -5.57 20.00 43.95
CA GLU A 67 -5.57 18.53 44.03
C GLU A 67 -6.87 17.91 43.49
N GLN A 68 -7.97 18.67 43.44
CA GLN A 68 -9.28 18.17 43.00
C GLN A 68 -9.40 17.99 41.49
N LEU A 69 -8.62 18.73 40.68
CA LEU A 69 -8.68 18.64 39.21
C LEU A 69 -7.57 17.80 38.61
N ARG A 70 -6.63 17.30 39.43
CA ARG A 70 -5.47 16.52 38.95
C ARG A 70 -5.92 15.27 38.19
N GLY A 71 -5.43 15.12 36.95
CA GLY A 71 -5.77 14.00 36.06
C GLY A 71 -7.22 13.98 35.57
N HIS A 72 -7.97 15.08 35.72
CA HIS A 72 -9.23 15.26 35.00
C HIS A 72 -8.96 15.49 33.53
N TYR A 73 -9.93 15.09 32.70
CA TYR A 73 -9.93 15.36 31.28
C TYR A 73 -10.94 16.46 30.99
N LEU A 74 -10.47 17.54 30.37
CA LEU A 74 -11.30 18.69 30.01
C LEU A 74 -11.42 18.79 28.49
N ASP A 75 -12.66 18.92 28.02
CA ASP A 75 -12.95 19.30 26.64
C ASP A 75 -12.54 20.77 26.43
N LEU A 76 -11.70 21.01 25.43
CA LEU A 76 -11.22 22.35 25.10
C LEU A 76 -12.24 23.03 24.18
N ASN A 77 -13.06 23.91 24.74
CA ASN A 77 -13.94 24.77 23.95
C ASN A 77 -13.15 26.00 23.49
N LEU A 78 -12.42 25.83 22.39
CA LEU A 78 -11.78 26.91 21.66
C LEU A 78 -12.89 27.58 20.81
N GLY A 79 -12.88 28.89 20.64
CA GLY A 79 -13.85 29.53 19.75
C GLY A 79 -13.83 28.90 18.33
N SER A 80 -14.91 29.06 17.56
CA SER A 80 -15.04 28.44 16.22
C SER A 80 -13.88 28.77 15.27
N ASP A 81 -13.23 29.92 15.45
CA ASP A 81 -12.07 30.36 14.66
C ASP A 81 -10.73 29.82 15.20
N GLU A 82 -10.70 29.28 16.42
CA GLU A 82 -9.49 28.79 17.13
C GLU A 82 -9.39 27.25 17.15
N VAL A 83 -10.51 26.51 17.10
CA VAL A 83 -10.50 25.05 16.84
C VAL A 83 -9.77 24.73 15.54
N LEU A 84 -9.98 25.58 14.52
CA LEU A 84 -9.31 25.52 13.22
C LEU A 84 -7.81 25.81 13.29
N THR A 85 -7.27 26.41 14.36
CA THR A 85 -5.83 26.67 14.49
C THR A 85 -5.09 25.59 15.29
N LEU A 86 -5.71 24.88 16.25
CA LEU A 86 -5.08 23.69 16.85
C LEU A 86 -5.15 22.46 15.94
N GLN A 87 -6.28 22.22 15.26
CA GLN A 87 -6.41 21.08 14.34
C GLN A 87 -5.49 21.18 13.11
N ASN A 88 -5.09 22.41 12.71
CA ASN A 88 -4.19 22.66 11.57
C ASN A 88 -2.71 22.78 11.95
N MET A 89 -2.34 22.61 13.23
CA MET A 89 -0.93 22.60 13.63
C MET A 89 -0.38 21.18 13.51
N SER A 90 0.41 20.94 12.45
CA SER A 90 1.18 19.71 12.19
C SER A 90 2.17 19.30 13.30
N HIS A 91 2.19 20.02 14.43
CA HIS A 91 3.13 19.86 15.53
C HIS A 91 2.50 19.36 16.84
N ILE A 92 1.16 19.30 16.96
CA ILE A 92 0.54 18.74 18.16
C ILE A 92 0.65 17.21 18.14
N GLN A 93 1.19 16.66 19.21
CA GLN A 93 1.29 15.23 19.46
C GLN A 93 0.62 14.87 20.80
N SER A 94 -0.27 13.87 20.75
CA SER A 94 -0.99 13.35 21.91
C SER A 94 -0.02 12.84 22.98
N GLY A 95 -0.22 13.27 24.23
CA GLY A 95 0.58 12.86 25.37
C GLY A 95 1.99 13.47 25.40
N LYS A 96 2.26 14.50 24.58
CA LYS A 96 3.57 15.18 24.47
C LYS A 96 3.46 16.70 24.43
N THR A 97 2.36 17.23 23.93
CA THR A 97 2.19 18.67 23.77
C THR A 97 1.56 19.22 25.02
N LYS A 98 2.15 20.26 25.61
CA LYS A 98 1.60 20.94 26.76
C LYS A 98 0.87 22.22 26.34
N LEU A 99 -0.25 22.48 26.98
CA LEU A 99 -1.02 23.69 26.86
C LEU A 99 -0.90 24.49 28.16
N HIS A 100 -0.55 25.75 28.03
CA HIS A 100 -0.47 26.72 29.12
C HIS A 100 -1.38 27.91 28.80
N ALA A 101 -2.47 28.10 29.53
CA ALA A 101 -3.35 29.26 29.40
C ALA A 101 -3.47 30.00 30.72
N SER A 102 -3.28 31.32 30.71
CA SER A 102 -3.24 32.13 31.93
C SER A 102 -4.62 32.46 32.52
N HIS A 103 -5.66 32.41 31.69
CA HIS A 103 -7.05 32.70 32.08
C HIS A 103 -8.01 31.73 31.38
N ALA A 104 -8.37 30.66 32.08
CA ALA A 104 -9.35 29.68 31.64
C ALA A 104 -10.50 29.60 32.65
N LEU A 105 -11.73 29.54 32.12
CA LEU A 105 -12.93 29.23 32.88
C LEU A 105 -13.21 27.73 32.77
N ILE A 106 -13.14 27.03 33.89
CA ILE A 106 -13.47 25.60 33.99
C ILE A 106 -14.91 25.46 34.50
N GLU A 107 -15.74 24.75 33.73
CA GLU A 107 -17.11 24.40 34.08
C GLU A 107 -17.34 22.90 33.78
N LYS A 108 -17.45 22.09 34.84
CA LYS A 108 -17.46 20.61 34.74
C LYS A 108 -16.24 20.12 33.95
N SER A 109 -16.44 19.21 33.00
CA SER A 109 -15.39 18.71 32.11
C SER A 109 -15.15 19.60 30.89
N LYS A 110 -15.38 20.91 30.99
CA LYS A 110 -15.13 21.87 29.90
C LYS A 110 -14.21 22.99 30.36
N ALA A 111 -13.19 23.28 29.56
CA ALA A 111 -12.34 24.45 29.73
C ALA A 111 -12.61 25.46 28.60
N ILE A 112 -12.91 26.70 28.98
CA ILE A 112 -13.12 27.83 28.07
C ILE A 112 -11.93 28.77 28.22
N LEU A 113 -11.16 28.98 27.15
CA LEU A 113 -9.99 29.86 27.17
C LEU A 113 -10.44 31.30 26.90
N HIS A 114 -10.06 32.25 27.77
CA HIS A 114 -10.43 33.66 27.64
C HIS A 114 -9.31 34.57 27.10
N ASP A 115 -8.06 34.12 27.19
CA ASP A 115 -6.86 34.81 26.71
C ASP A 115 -6.01 33.90 25.80
N LYS A 116 -4.97 34.48 25.18
CA LYS A 116 -4.03 33.73 24.34
C LYS A 116 -3.39 32.56 25.11
N ALA A 117 -3.68 31.35 24.69
CA ALA A 117 -2.98 30.17 25.17
C ALA A 117 -1.60 30.07 24.52
N MET A 118 -0.62 29.68 25.33
CA MET A 118 0.71 29.28 24.88
C MET A 118 0.73 27.76 24.73
N VAL A 119 1.15 27.29 23.57
CA VAL A 119 1.35 25.86 23.31
C VAL A 119 2.84 25.61 23.30
N GLU A 120 3.31 24.75 24.20
CA GLU A 120 4.71 24.32 24.25
C GLU A 120 4.77 22.82 23.93
N GLN A 121 5.57 22.45 22.93
CA GLN A 121 5.86 21.04 22.70
C GLN A 121 6.98 20.62 23.65
N ASP A 122 6.71 19.67 24.54
CA ASP A 122 7.77 19.08 25.36
C ASP A 122 8.62 18.15 24.49
N THR A 123 9.85 18.57 24.22
CA THR A 123 10.82 17.84 23.38
C THR A 123 11.73 16.94 24.20
N SER A 124 11.57 16.89 25.54
CA SER A 124 12.36 16.01 26.39
C SER A 124 11.95 14.54 26.17
N ARG A 125 12.94 13.63 26.13
CA ARG A 125 12.68 12.18 26.03
C ARG A 125 11.89 11.62 27.22
N GLU A 126 11.83 12.36 28.34
CA GLU A 126 11.17 11.98 29.59
C GLU A 126 9.68 12.38 29.61
N ALA A 127 9.23 13.32 28.77
CA ALA A 127 7.86 13.82 28.76
C ALA A 127 6.89 13.11 27.81
N ALA A 128 7.40 12.23 26.93
CA ALA A 128 6.54 11.45 26.04
C ALA A 128 5.95 10.26 26.79
N ARG A 129 4.65 10.29 27.05
CA ARG A 129 3.89 9.12 27.53
C ARG A 129 3.75 8.06 26.44
N LYS A 130 4.86 7.54 25.89
CA LYS A 130 4.80 6.34 25.05
C LYS A 130 4.76 5.15 26.00
N LEU A 131 3.56 4.61 26.22
CA LEU A 131 3.40 3.40 27.00
C LEU A 131 4.25 2.28 26.40
N SER A 132 4.85 1.49 27.28
CA SER A 132 5.82 0.50 26.82
C SER A 132 5.09 -0.68 26.18
N VAL A 133 5.42 -0.91 24.92
CA VAL A 133 4.89 -1.95 24.02
C VAL A 133 5.49 -3.34 24.28
N THR A 134 6.28 -3.52 25.33
CA THR A 134 6.87 -4.81 25.74
C THR A 134 6.79 -4.96 27.26
N GLY A 135 7.15 -6.12 27.81
CA GLY A 135 7.11 -6.40 29.24
C GLY A 135 5.71 -6.75 29.75
N LYS A 136 5.61 -6.87 31.08
CA LYS A 136 4.34 -7.09 31.76
C LYS A 136 3.65 -5.76 32.04
N ARG A 137 2.39 -5.62 31.64
CA ARG A 137 1.57 -4.42 31.88
C ARG A 137 0.39 -4.75 32.77
N GLU A 138 0.28 -4.03 33.87
CA GLU A 138 -0.81 -4.13 34.82
C GLU A 138 -2.04 -3.41 34.30
N VAL A 139 -3.17 -4.12 34.24
CA VAL A 139 -4.45 -3.57 33.79
C VAL A 139 -5.49 -3.67 34.90
N LEU A 140 -6.11 -2.54 35.20
CA LEU A 140 -7.31 -2.45 36.03
C LEU A 140 -8.53 -2.33 35.12
N ALA A 141 -9.50 -3.23 35.24
CA ALA A 141 -10.80 -3.06 34.61
C ALA A 141 -11.85 -2.64 35.64
N VAL A 142 -12.69 -1.68 35.28
CA VAL A 142 -13.58 -0.99 36.19
C VAL A 142 -15.02 -1.24 35.79
N ARG A 143 -15.77 -1.86 36.69
CA ARG A 143 -17.21 -2.04 36.57
C ARG A 143 -17.90 -0.86 37.25
N VAL A 144 -18.86 -0.21 36.58
CA VAL A 144 -19.51 0.99 37.10
C VAL A 144 -20.95 0.68 37.53
N VAL A 145 -21.30 1.09 38.74
CA VAL A 145 -22.65 1.02 39.31
C VAL A 145 -23.09 2.43 39.68
N ALA A 146 -24.09 2.96 38.99
CA ALA A 146 -24.69 4.26 39.26
C ALA A 146 -26.11 4.11 39.83
N ASN A 147 -26.73 5.22 40.23
CA ASN A 147 -28.07 5.20 40.85
C ASN A 147 -29.17 4.64 39.92
N ASP A 148 -29.04 4.87 38.62
CA ASP A 148 -30.05 4.56 37.59
C ASP A 148 -29.67 3.39 36.67
N LYS A 149 -28.38 3.04 36.59
CA LYS A 149 -27.88 1.97 35.72
C LYS A 149 -26.53 1.43 36.22
N SER A 150 -26.24 0.18 35.90
CA SER A 150 -24.90 -0.42 36.07
C SER A 150 -24.42 -1.04 34.78
N THR A 151 -23.11 -1.22 34.65
CA THR A 151 -22.51 -2.13 33.66
C THR A 151 -23.21 -3.49 33.76
N SER A 152 -23.67 -3.99 32.62
CA SER A 152 -24.46 -5.20 32.51
C SER A 152 -23.65 -6.45 32.90
N SER A 153 -22.38 -6.51 32.49
CA SER A 153 -21.48 -7.63 32.81
C SER A 153 -21.09 -7.64 34.28
N SER A 154 -21.01 -8.83 34.85
CA SER A 154 -20.50 -9.10 36.21
C SER A 154 -18.96 -9.04 36.26
N GLU A 155 -18.41 -8.97 37.47
CA GLU A 155 -16.95 -8.99 37.68
C GLU A 155 -16.32 -10.29 37.14
N ASN A 156 -16.98 -11.44 37.30
CA ASN A 156 -16.47 -12.71 36.78
C ASN A 156 -16.51 -12.76 35.25
N GLU A 157 -17.53 -12.19 34.61
CA GLU A 157 -17.60 -12.09 33.15
C GLU A 157 -16.50 -11.17 32.62
N LEU A 158 -16.30 -10.00 33.22
CA LEU A 158 -15.21 -9.10 32.84
C LEU A 158 -13.83 -9.75 33.03
N ALA A 159 -13.60 -10.43 34.15
CA ALA A 159 -12.36 -11.16 34.40
C ALA A 159 -12.11 -12.28 33.38
N LYS A 160 -13.17 -12.96 32.94
CA LYS A 160 -13.13 -13.98 31.89
C LYS A 160 -12.77 -13.37 30.54
N GLU A 161 -13.50 -12.36 30.08
CA GLU A 161 -13.33 -11.81 28.72
C GLU A 161 -12.07 -10.95 28.57
N ILE A 162 -11.58 -10.31 29.64
CA ILE A 162 -10.36 -9.46 29.59
C ILE A 162 -9.11 -10.30 29.89
N PHE A 163 -9.15 -11.16 30.91
CA PHE A 163 -7.96 -11.86 31.43
C PHE A 163 -7.97 -13.38 31.21
N GLY A 164 -9.04 -13.95 30.64
CA GLY A 164 -9.18 -15.40 30.43
C GLY A 164 -9.43 -16.19 31.72
N ILE A 165 -9.80 -15.53 32.82
CA ILE A 165 -9.98 -16.19 34.12
C ILE A 165 -11.24 -17.07 34.06
N GLY A 166 -11.05 -18.38 34.19
CA GLY A 166 -12.13 -19.36 34.03
C GLY A 166 -12.42 -19.75 32.58
N ASP A 167 -11.68 -19.23 31.60
CA ASP A 167 -11.76 -19.62 30.18
C ASP A 167 -10.37 -19.70 29.54
N PRO A 168 -9.66 -20.82 29.70
CA PRO A 168 -8.29 -20.97 29.20
C PRO A 168 -8.21 -21.06 27.66
N ASN A 169 -9.33 -21.33 26.98
CA ASN A 169 -9.36 -21.57 25.54
C ASN A 169 -9.87 -20.34 24.75
N GLY A 170 -10.73 -19.53 25.35
CA GLY A 170 -11.23 -18.30 24.77
C GLY A 170 -10.13 -17.31 24.39
N ASN A 171 -10.41 -16.48 23.39
CA ASN A 171 -9.60 -15.29 23.15
C ASN A 171 -10.02 -14.21 24.13
N ASN A 172 -9.06 -13.41 24.55
CA ASN A 172 -9.25 -12.34 25.53
C ASN A 172 -8.09 -11.36 25.34
N LEU A 173 -8.23 -10.14 25.86
CA LEU A 173 -7.19 -9.11 25.76
C LEU A 173 -5.80 -9.65 26.14
N LYS A 174 -5.70 -10.36 27.28
CA LYS A 174 -4.43 -10.91 27.76
C LYS A 174 -3.76 -11.86 26.79
N LYS A 175 -4.52 -12.84 26.30
CA LYS A 175 -4.03 -13.82 25.33
C LYS A 175 -3.75 -13.17 23.97
N GLY A 176 -4.59 -12.24 23.51
CA GLY A 176 -4.44 -11.56 22.22
C GLY A 176 -3.12 -10.80 22.13
N TYR A 177 -2.83 -9.93 23.10
CA TYR A 177 -1.55 -9.21 23.12
C TYR A 177 -0.35 -10.13 23.28
N ALA A 178 -0.44 -11.17 24.11
CA ALA A 178 0.64 -12.15 24.25
C ALA A 178 0.90 -12.93 22.95
N GLN A 179 -0.15 -13.33 22.23
CA GLN A 179 -0.03 -14.07 20.98
C GLN A 179 0.48 -13.19 19.84
N CYS A 180 -0.10 -12.00 19.65
CA CYS A 180 0.26 -11.09 18.56
C CYS A 180 1.68 -10.50 18.71
N SER A 181 2.20 -10.44 19.93
CA SER A 181 3.56 -9.96 20.22
C SER A 181 4.58 -11.09 20.45
N TYR A 182 4.17 -12.35 20.40
CA TYR A 182 4.99 -13.49 20.79
C TYR A 182 5.59 -13.38 22.21
N ASN A 183 4.74 -13.02 23.17
CA ASN A 183 5.02 -12.78 24.59
C ASN A 183 5.93 -11.59 24.90
N GLN A 184 6.23 -10.75 23.91
CA GLN A 184 6.95 -9.51 24.16
C GLN A 184 6.11 -8.55 25.00
N LEU A 185 4.80 -8.48 24.80
CA LEU A 185 3.85 -7.75 25.64
C LEU A 185 2.90 -8.72 26.34
N GLN A 186 2.80 -8.60 27.66
CA GLN A 186 1.96 -9.46 28.48
C GLN A 186 1.07 -8.59 29.36
N ILE A 187 -0.24 -8.64 29.12
CA ILE A 187 -1.22 -8.00 30.00
C ILE A 187 -1.43 -8.86 31.25
N GLU A 188 -1.48 -8.24 32.41
CA GLU A 188 -1.70 -8.89 33.70
C GLU A 188 -2.83 -8.19 34.46
N PRO A 189 -3.74 -8.95 35.10
CA PRO A 189 -4.75 -8.35 35.96
C PRO A 189 -4.10 -7.65 37.14
N SER A 190 -4.62 -6.48 37.51
CA SER A 190 -4.15 -5.79 38.69
C SER A 190 -4.32 -6.66 39.95
N PRO A 191 -3.25 -6.88 40.73
CA PRO A 191 -3.34 -7.60 42.01
C PRO A 191 -4.04 -6.77 43.08
N ARG A 192 -4.33 -5.49 42.81
CA ARG A 192 -5.00 -4.56 43.74
C ARG A 192 -6.52 -4.67 43.67
N ALA A 193 -7.05 -5.48 42.75
CA ALA A 193 -8.48 -5.65 42.50
C ALA A 193 -8.85 -7.14 42.38
N TYR A 194 -10.11 -7.48 42.59
CA TYR A 194 -10.57 -8.86 42.51
C TYR A 194 -10.45 -9.37 41.07
N ASN A 195 -9.49 -10.26 40.81
CA ASN A 195 -9.17 -10.75 39.47
C ASN A 195 -8.89 -9.62 38.45
N GLY A 196 -8.33 -8.49 38.93
CA GLY A 196 -8.11 -7.29 38.11
C GLY A 196 -9.36 -6.43 37.87
N ILE A 197 -10.51 -6.80 38.44
CA ILE A 197 -11.77 -6.07 38.32
C ILE A 197 -12.08 -5.31 39.61
N HIS A 198 -12.37 -4.02 39.48
CA HIS A 198 -12.79 -3.16 40.58
C HIS A 198 -14.16 -2.55 40.29
N THR A 199 -15.10 -2.69 41.23
CA THR A 199 -16.44 -2.07 41.09
C THR A 199 -16.44 -0.67 41.71
N VAL A 200 -16.67 0.34 40.87
CA VAL A 200 -16.90 1.73 41.28
C VAL A 200 -18.40 1.97 41.46
N THR A 201 -18.79 2.50 42.61
CA THR A 201 -20.17 2.94 42.87
C THR A 201 -20.25 4.46 42.81
N LEU A 202 -21.06 4.99 41.90
CA LEU A 202 -21.30 6.40 41.71
C LEU A 202 -22.64 6.79 42.33
N ASN A 203 -22.65 7.83 43.17
CA ASN A 203 -23.86 8.38 43.79
C ASN A 203 -24.57 9.40 42.88
N GLU A 204 -24.60 9.15 41.58
CA GLU A 204 -25.23 10.01 40.57
C GLU A 204 -25.96 9.19 39.50
N SER A 205 -26.76 9.86 38.68
CA SER A 205 -27.41 9.25 37.50
C SER A 205 -26.52 9.43 36.28
N VAL A 206 -26.30 8.37 35.51
CA VAL A 206 -25.41 8.40 34.33
C VAL A 206 -26.17 8.40 33.01
N ILE A 207 -27.45 8.03 32.99
CA ILE A 207 -28.25 8.02 31.77
C ILE A 207 -28.39 9.45 31.23
N GLY A 208 -28.00 9.64 29.98
CA GLY A 208 -28.06 10.90 29.26
C GLY A 208 -26.99 11.92 29.65
N GLN A 209 -26.08 11.58 30.58
CA GLN A 209 -24.92 12.39 30.92
C GLN A 209 -23.82 12.28 29.87
N SER A 210 -22.91 13.26 29.83
CA SER A 210 -21.72 13.18 29.02
C SER A 210 -20.82 12.04 29.50
N MET A 211 -20.35 11.22 28.57
CA MET A 211 -19.34 10.20 28.80
C MET A 211 -18.09 10.78 29.48
N LEU A 212 -17.68 12.01 29.11
CA LEU A 212 -16.51 12.68 29.70
C LEU A 212 -16.75 13.08 31.16
N ASP A 213 -17.94 13.58 31.49
CA ASP A 213 -18.32 13.89 32.88
C ASP A 213 -18.31 12.62 33.74
N VAL A 214 -18.93 11.54 33.25
CA VAL A 214 -18.96 10.25 33.96
C VAL A 214 -17.56 9.65 34.07
N LYS A 215 -16.72 9.78 33.04
CA LYS A 215 -15.30 9.37 33.07
C LYS A 215 -14.56 10.06 34.22
N ASN A 216 -14.70 11.37 34.38
CA ASN A 216 -14.06 12.10 35.47
C ASN A 216 -14.60 11.65 36.85
N SER A 217 -15.92 11.45 37.00
CA SER A 217 -16.51 10.90 38.24
C SER A 217 -15.96 9.52 38.61
N VAL A 218 -15.77 8.63 37.63
CA VAL A 218 -15.18 7.30 37.86
C VAL A 218 -13.73 7.44 38.30
N LEU A 219 -12.93 8.26 37.61
CA LEU A 219 -11.53 8.50 37.97
C LEU A 219 -11.39 9.08 39.38
N ASP A 220 -12.28 9.99 39.78
CA ASP A 220 -12.32 10.51 41.15
C ASP A 220 -12.60 9.43 42.19
N GLN A 221 -13.58 8.57 41.94
CA GLN A 221 -13.88 7.47 42.86
C GLN A 221 -12.72 6.48 42.94
N LEU A 222 -12.04 6.17 41.84
CA LEU A 222 -10.84 5.32 41.85
C LEU A 222 -9.71 5.92 42.69
N ARG A 223 -9.47 7.23 42.59
CA ARG A 223 -8.46 7.93 43.41
C ARG A 223 -8.76 7.78 44.90
N ILE A 224 -10.03 7.87 45.27
CA ILE A 224 -10.50 7.66 46.64
C ILE A 224 -10.28 6.20 47.06
N ASP A 225 -10.75 5.25 46.25
CA ASP A 225 -10.71 3.81 46.55
C ASP A 225 -9.27 3.30 46.72
N PHE A 226 -8.34 3.77 45.89
CA PHE A 226 -6.92 3.40 45.94
C PHE A 226 -6.07 4.36 46.77
N SER A 227 -6.65 5.43 47.32
CA SER A 227 -5.93 6.47 48.07
C SER A 227 -4.71 7.01 47.32
N ASN A 228 -4.84 7.21 46.00
CA ASN A 228 -3.76 7.70 45.13
C ASN A 228 -4.32 8.61 44.03
N PHE A 229 -3.84 9.85 43.99
CA PHE A 229 -4.25 10.85 43.00
C PHE A 229 -3.61 10.65 41.62
N ASP A 230 -2.54 9.85 41.53
CA ASP A 230 -1.86 9.48 40.30
C ASP A 230 -2.12 8.01 39.96
N LEU A 231 -3.23 7.73 39.30
CA LEU A 231 -3.61 6.37 38.91
C LEU A 231 -2.63 5.76 37.89
N ASN A 232 -1.95 6.58 37.08
CA ASN A 232 -0.92 6.13 36.15
C ASN A 232 0.34 5.61 36.86
N SER A 233 0.57 6.01 38.12
CA SER A 233 1.63 5.42 38.94
C SER A 233 1.30 4.00 39.44
N LEU A 234 0.02 3.61 39.40
CA LEU A 234 -0.46 2.33 39.91
C LEU A 234 -0.72 1.31 38.80
N PHE A 235 -1.25 1.76 37.67
CA PHE A 235 -1.75 0.91 36.60
C PHE A 235 -1.15 1.37 35.27
N ASP A 236 -0.70 0.41 34.46
CA ASP A 236 -0.25 0.69 33.10
C ASP A 236 -1.45 1.01 32.18
N HIS A 237 -2.59 0.35 32.41
CA HIS A 237 -3.87 0.68 31.76
C HIS A 237 -5.06 0.61 32.73
N VAL A 238 -6.07 1.45 32.47
CA VAL A 238 -7.37 1.48 33.15
C VAL A 238 -8.48 1.38 32.11
N MET A 239 -9.23 0.29 32.14
CA MET A 239 -10.38 0.04 31.27
C MET A 239 -11.67 0.33 32.02
N ILE A 240 -12.45 1.32 31.59
CA ILE A 240 -13.70 1.72 32.25
C ILE A 240 -14.90 1.19 31.47
N CYS A 241 -15.61 0.21 32.04
CA CYS A 241 -16.84 -0.33 31.46
C CYS A 241 -18.03 0.53 31.92
N LEU A 242 -18.45 1.50 31.11
CA LEU A 242 -19.56 2.39 31.46
C LEU A 242 -20.92 1.69 31.28
N PRO A 243 -21.96 2.06 32.07
CA PRO A 243 -23.31 1.59 31.83
C PRO A 243 -23.87 2.20 30.53
N HIS A 244 -24.75 1.46 29.84
CA HIS A 244 -25.39 1.96 28.63
C HIS A 244 -26.24 3.22 28.91
N GLY A 245 -26.17 4.19 28.00
CA GLY A 245 -26.99 5.40 28.02
C GLY A 245 -26.23 6.69 28.31
N THR A 246 -24.93 6.64 28.56
CA THR A 246 -24.05 7.82 28.50
C THR A 246 -23.93 8.31 27.05
N LYS A 247 -23.69 9.61 26.87
CA LYS A 247 -23.60 10.24 25.56
C LYS A 247 -22.14 10.50 25.19
N SER A 248 -21.78 10.15 23.95
CA SER A 248 -20.61 10.72 23.27
C SER A 248 -20.70 12.23 23.25
N ASN A 249 -19.65 12.91 22.81
CA ASN A 249 -19.72 14.35 22.71
C ASN A 249 -20.64 14.83 21.58
N SER A 250 -20.75 14.10 20.47
CA SER A 250 -21.82 14.33 19.48
C SER A 250 -23.24 14.18 20.05
N GLY A 251 -23.38 13.72 21.30
CA GLY A 251 -24.65 13.56 22.00
C GLY A 251 -25.32 12.20 21.76
N SER A 252 -24.67 11.31 21.01
CA SER A 252 -25.16 9.97 20.69
C SER A 252 -24.93 9.00 21.83
N THR A 253 -25.88 8.11 22.08
CA THR A 253 -25.74 7.01 23.04
C THR A 253 -25.19 5.73 22.41
N ASN A 254 -25.04 5.71 21.08
CA ASN A 254 -24.64 4.53 20.30
C ASN A 254 -23.14 4.53 19.99
N TRP A 255 -22.33 5.05 20.90
CA TRP A 255 -20.88 4.93 20.81
C TRP A 255 -20.47 3.54 21.28
N ALA A 256 -19.42 2.96 20.70
CA ALA A 256 -18.96 1.61 21.01
C ALA A 256 -17.91 1.63 22.12
N ALA A 257 -16.79 2.28 21.83
CA ALA A 257 -15.66 2.40 22.72
C ALA A 257 -14.86 3.64 22.35
N SER A 258 -13.95 4.04 23.24
CA SER A 258 -13.09 5.18 23.02
C SER A 258 -11.87 5.13 23.92
N ALA A 259 -10.75 5.65 23.42
CA ALA A 259 -9.49 5.63 24.13
C ALA A 259 -8.66 6.88 23.85
N VAL A 260 -7.82 7.16 24.84
CA VAL A 260 -6.81 8.21 24.73
C VAL A 260 -5.59 7.65 24.02
N VAL A 261 -5.19 8.27 22.90
CA VAL A 261 -4.00 7.85 22.15
C VAL A 261 -2.73 8.26 22.88
N ASN A 262 -1.80 7.33 23.08
CA ASN A 262 -0.68 7.50 24.03
C ASN A 262 -1.15 7.84 25.46
N GLY A 263 -2.37 7.44 25.83
CA GLY A 263 -2.90 7.50 27.17
C GLY A 263 -3.03 6.10 27.78
N TYR A 264 -3.42 6.04 29.04
CA TYR A 264 -3.61 4.80 29.81
C TYR A 264 -5.07 4.44 30.06
N VAL A 265 -6.01 5.28 29.62
CA VAL A 265 -7.44 5.12 29.91
C VAL A 265 -8.18 4.80 28.62
N SER A 266 -9.00 3.77 28.68
CA SER A 266 -9.96 3.38 27.65
C SER A 266 -11.32 3.18 28.28
N PHE A 267 -12.39 3.45 27.53
CA PHE A 267 -13.75 3.38 28.01
C PHE A 267 -14.63 2.69 26.98
N PHE A 268 -15.57 1.91 27.48
CA PHE A 268 -16.39 1.02 26.67
C PHE A 268 -17.85 1.20 27.05
N ASN A 269 -18.72 1.22 26.05
CA ASN A 269 -20.15 1.31 26.27
C ASN A 269 -20.71 -0.09 26.55
N ASP A 270 -20.93 -0.37 27.83
CA ASP A 270 -21.59 -1.57 28.34
C ASP A 270 -21.04 -2.89 27.75
N SER A 271 -21.78 -3.52 26.82
CA SER A 271 -21.43 -4.80 26.20
C SER A 271 -20.13 -4.75 25.39
N TRP A 272 -19.74 -3.59 24.87
CA TRP A 272 -18.47 -3.42 24.17
C TRP A 272 -17.27 -3.65 25.09
N CYS A 273 -17.42 -3.52 26.41
CA CYS A 273 -16.34 -3.82 27.34
C CYS A 273 -15.96 -5.31 27.35
N THR A 274 -16.85 -6.17 26.86
CA THR A 274 -16.59 -7.61 26.70
C THR A 274 -16.20 -8.02 25.28
N SER A 275 -16.15 -7.08 24.31
CA SER A 275 -15.74 -7.40 22.94
C SER A 275 -14.21 -7.53 22.86
N PHE A 276 -13.71 -8.70 22.46
CA PHE A 276 -12.27 -8.91 22.27
C PHE A 276 -11.69 -7.95 21.22
N SER A 277 -12.42 -7.72 20.12
CA SER A 277 -11.98 -6.79 19.08
C SER A 277 -11.84 -5.36 19.61
N ALA A 278 -12.85 -4.86 20.33
CA ALA A 278 -12.82 -3.50 20.87
C ALA A 278 -11.73 -3.36 21.94
N GLN A 279 -11.57 -4.36 22.82
CA GLN A 279 -10.49 -4.35 23.81
C GLN A 279 -9.10 -4.26 23.14
N MET A 280 -8.85 -5.05 22.09
CA MET A 280 -7.59 -5.00 21.34
C MET A 280 -7.39 -3.63 20.68
N HIS A 281 -8.44 -3.07 20.09
CA HIS A 281 -8.45 -1.75 19.43
C HIS A 281 -8.12 -0.61 20.40
N GLU A 282 -8.88 -0.49 21.49
CA GLU A 282 -8.75 0.63 22.43
C GLU A 282 -7.44 0.61 23.22
N ILE A 283 -6.92 -0.58 23.55
CA ILE A 283 -5.57 -0.69 24.12
C ILE A 283 -4.52 -0.39 23.05
N GLY A 284 -4.82 -0.63 21.77
CA GLY A 284 -3.96 -0.24 20.65
C GLY A 284 -3.75 1.27 20.60
N HIS A 285 -4.82 2.04 20.81
CA HIS A 285 -4.74 3.50 20.98
C HIS A 285 -3.88 3.91 22.16
N ASN A 286 -4.07 3.29 23.33
CA ASN A 286 -3.22 3.55 24.49
C ASN A 286 -1.73 3.35 24.16
N LEU A 287 -1.39 2.35 23.34
CA LEU A 287 -0.03 2.07 22.86
C LEU A 287 0.45 2.99 21.72
N GLY A 288 -0.38 3.94 21.30
CA GLY A 288 -0.03 4.99 20.34
C GLY A 288 -0.47 4.71 18.90
N LEU A 289 -1.22 3.63 18.66
CA LEU A 289 -1.73 3.33 17.33
C LEU A 289 -2.88 4.25 16.95
N ARG A 290 -2.91 4.64 15.68
CA ARG A 290 -4.05 5.30 15.04
C ARG A 290 -4.81 4.29 14.19
N HIS A 291 -5.93 4.72 13.62
CA HIS A 291 -6.76 3.88 12.78
C HIS A 291 -6.07 3.38 11.52
N SER A 292 -6.71 2.36 10.92
CA SER A 292 -6.36 1.77 9.64
C SER A 292 -7.53 1.90 8.67
N ASN A 293 -7.29 2.50 7.51
CA ASN A 293 -8.29 2.83 6.50
C ASN A 293 -8.06 1.99 5.23
N GLU A 294 -9.04 1.89 4.35
CA GLU A 294 -8.86 1.30 3.01
C GLU A 294 -9.43 2.23 1.95
N GLY A 295 -8.60 2.65 0.99
CA GLY A 295 -9.02 3.63 -0.03
C GLY A 295 -9.48 4.97 0.58
N ASN A 296 -10.72 5.38 0.26
CA ASN A 296 -11.37 6.57 0.83
C ASN A 296 -12.24 6.25 2.05
N ASP A 297 -12.35 4.96 2.40
CA ASP A 297 -13.23 4.50 3.45
C ASP A 297 -12.41 4.35 4.74
N ASN A 298 -12.79 5.16 5.74
CA ASN A 298 -12.15 5.11 7.04
C ASN A 298 -12.51 3.77 7.71
N TYR A 299 -11.59 3.18 8.49
CA TYR A 299 -11.80 1.94 9.26
C TYR A 299 -12.05 0.66 8.46
N GLU A 300 -12.00 0.72 7.13
CA GLU A 300 -12.34 -0.42 6.30
C GLU A 300 -11.17 -1.39 6.07
N ASP A 301 -9.97 -1.11 6.60
CA ASP A 301 -8.89 -2.11 6.62
C ASP A 301 -9.17 -3.19 7.67
N LYS A 302 -9.85 -4.25 7.24
CA LYS A 302 -10.24 -5.40 8.06
C LYS A 302 -9.10 -6.42 8.19
N SER A 303 -7.88 -6.07 7.73
CA SER A 303 -6.70 -6.91 7.86
C SER A 303 -6.08 -6.85 9.26
N GLY A 304 -6.50 -5.92 10.12
CA GLY A 304 -6.10 -5.91 11.53
C GLY A 304 -6.97 -5.04 12.45
N PHE A 305 -6.70 -5.10 13.75
CA PHE A 305 -7.62 -4.56 14.77
C PHE A 305 -7.82 -3.04 14.75
N MET A 306 -6.92 -2.26 14.12
CA MET A 306 -7.08 -0.80 14.09
C MET A 306 -7.97 -0.30 12.94
N GLY A 307 -8.49 -1.18 12.08
CA GLY A 307 -9.51 -0.79 11.10
C GLY A 307 -10.89 -0.96 11.69
N HIS A 308 -11.49 -2.15 11.52
CA HIS A 308 -12.86 -2.39 11.94
C HIS A 308 -12.97 -3.11 13.29
N SER A 309 -13.94 -2.69 14.12
CA SER A 309 -14.25 -3.30 15.43
C SER A 309 -15.47 -4.23 15.37
N TYR A 310 -15.36 -5.42 15.94
CA TYR A 310 -16.42 -6.44 15.94
C TYR A 310 -17.00 -6.65 17.34
N ASN A 311 -18.32 -6.51 17.52
CA ASN A 311 -18.94 -6.77 18.81
C ASN A 311 -19.13 -8.28 19.06
N HIS A 312 -18.04 -8.97 19.38
CA HIS A 312 -18.06 -10.39 19.72
C HIS A 312 -17.04 -10.68 20.83
N PRO A 313 -17.38 -11.50 21.84
CA PRO A 313 -16.52 -11.70 23.01
C PRO A 313 -15.18 -12.36 22.71
N ASN A 314 -15.13 -13.32 21.77
CA ASN A 314 -13.92 -14.11 21.49
C ASN A 314 -13.39 -14.01 20.05
N LEU A 315 -13.94 -13.13 19.22
CA LEU A 315 -13.65 -13.07 17.78
C LEU A 315 -13.48 -11.62 17.31
N PRO A 316 -12.79 -11.41 16.17
CA PRO A 316 -12.08 -12.38 15.33
C PRO A 316 -10.72 -12.82 15.90
N ASN A 317 -10.17 -13.93 15.38
CA ASN A 317 -8.79 -14.35 15.66
C ASN A 317 -7.83 -13.71 14.64
N MET A 318 -7.35 -12.53 14.95
CA MET A 318 -6.41 -11.77 14.12
C MET A 318 -5.46 -10.95 15.00
N CYS A 319 -4.55 -10.21 14.37
CA CYS A 319 -3.66 -9.28 15.05
C CYS A 319 -3.72 -7.92 14.35
N PHE A 320 -2.79 -7.02 14.66
CA PHE A 320 -2.65 -5.76 13.95
C PHE A 320 -2.11 -5.98 12.53
N ASN A 321 -2.36 -5.03 11.63
CA ASN A 321 -1.82 -5.06 10.27
C ASN A 321 -0.29 -4.83 10.26
N THR A 322 0.34 -4.92 9.08
CA THR A 322 1.80 -4.79 8.94
C THR A 322 2.34 -3.45 9.45
N ALA A 323 1.67 -2.33 9.13
CA ALA A 323 2.11 -1.01 9.53
C ALA A 323 2.07 -0.85 11.06
N LYS A 324 0.99 -1.27 11.70
CA LYS A 324 0.84 -1.20 13.16
C LYS A 324 1.83 -2.11 13.88
N ASN A 325 2.11 -3.30 13.35
CA ASN A 325 3.16 -4.17 13.89
C ASN A 325 4.56 -3.52 13.85
N TYR A 326 4.85 -2.72 12.82
CA TYR A 326 6.08 -1.92 12.78
C TYR A 326 6.08 -0.82 13.84
N GLU A 327 4.98 -0.09 14.01
CA GLU A 327 4.85 0.98 15.03
C GLU A 327 5.03 0.46 16.47
N LEU A 328 4.55 -0.76 16.73
CA LEU A 328 4.73 -1.50 17.98
C LEU A 328 6.15 -2.07 18.15
N GLY A 329 6.90 -2.24 17.06
CA GLY A 329 8.27 -2.75 17.09
C GLY A 329 8.42 -4.23 17.46
N TRP A 330 7.33 -5.01 17.48
CA TRP A 330 7.35 -6.43 17.88
C TRP A 330 8.13 -7.33 16.92
N TYR A 331 8.37 -6.89 15.69
CA TYR A 331 9.11 -7.68 14.70
C TYR A 331 10.34 -6.93 14.18
N ALA A 332 10.97 -6.12 15.04
CA ALA A 332 12.12 -5.30 14.68
C ALA A 332 13.31 -6.13 14.15
N ASP A 333 13.53 -7.33 14.68
CA ASP A 333 14.57 -8.28 14.23
C ASP A 333 14.22 -8.97 12.90
N LYS A 334 12.95 -8.90 12.48
CA LYS A 334 12.42 -9.42 11.20
C LYS A 334 11.93 -8.30 10.29
N THR A 335 12.45 -7.10 10.48
CA THR A 335 12.12 -5.94 9.66
C THR A 335 13.26 -5.64 8.68
N THR A 336 12.93 -5.55 7.39
CA THR A 336 13.86 -5.08 6.35
C THR A 336 13.50 -3.66 5.93
N ILE A 337 14.49 -2.79 5.81
CA ILE A 337 14.32 -1.42 5.30
C ILE A 337 14.90 -1.34 3.88
N VAL A 338 14.11 -0.89 2.92
CA VAL A 338 14.49 -0.79 1.50
C VAL A 338 14.47 0.65 1.02
N LYS A 339 15.38 1.00 0.11
CA LYS A 339 15.53 2.35 -0.47
C LYS A 339 15.54 2.23 -2.00
N PRO A 340 14.35 2.07 -2.63
CA PRO A 340 14.23 1.62 -4.01
C PRO A 340 14.70 2.65 -5.05
N LEU A 341 14.81 3.93 -4.68
CA LEU A 341 15.42 4.96 -5.51
C LEU A 341 16.93 4.79 -5.70
N LYS A 342 17.59 4.02 -4.82
CA LYS A 342 19.04 3.76 -4.91
C LYS A 342 19.35 2.41 -5.54
N ASN A 343 18.64 1.37 -5.11
CA ASN A 343 18.87 0.00 -5.56
C ASN A 343 17.54 -0.75 -5.63
N LYS A 344 17.37 -1.58 -6.67
CA LYS A 344 16.35 -2.62 -6.67
C LYS A 344 16.60 -3.57 -5.50
N TRP A 345 15.53 -4.01 -4.87
CA TRP A 345 15.56 -5.02 -3.82
C TRP A 345 14.61 -6.17 -4.16
N SER A 346 14.99 -7.38 -3.74
CA SER A 346 14.11 -8.55 -3.72
C SER A 346 14.39 -9.35 -2.46
N GLY A 347 13.35 -9.92 -1.86
CA GLY A 347 13.45 -10.68 -0.63
C GLY A 347 12.21 -11.50 -0.33
N GLN A 348 12.30 -12.29 0.73
CA GLN A 348 11.24 -13.21 1.17
C GLN A 348 10.47 -12.61 2.34
N LEU A 349 9.15 -12.72 2.28
CA LEU A 349 8.22 -12.42 3.36
C LEU A 349 7.62 -13.72 3.91
N VAL A 350 7.47 -13.76 5.22
CA VAL A 350 6.64 -14.73 5.94
C VAL A 350 5.57 -13.97 6.72
N GLY A 351 4.40 -14.56 6.91
CA GLY A 351 3.39 -13.93 7.76
C GLY A 351 3.82 -13.94 9.22
N TYR A 352 3.34 -12.97 10.00
CA TYR A 352 3.68 -12.90 11.42
C TYR A 352 3.31 -14.18 12.18
N VAL A 353 2.28 -14.91 11.73
CA VAL A 353 1.85 -16.20 12.27
C VAL A 353 2.95 -17.27 12.28
N ASP A 354 3.95 -17.12 11.40
CA ASP A 354 5.09 -18.02 11.21
C ASP A 354 6.37 -17.51 11.91
N ASN A 355 6.29 -16.47 12.75
CA ASN A 355 7.47 -15.86 13.40
C ASN A 355 8.30 -16.86 14.24
N GLN A 356 7.63 -17.79 14.93
CA GLN A 356 8.28 -18.83 15.73
C GLN A 356 8.40 -20.18 15.01
N ASN A 357 8.12 -20.23 13.71
CA ASN A 357 8.29 -21.46 12.94
C ASN A 357 9.81 -21.76 12.79
N PRO A 358 10.30 -22.93 13.24
CA PRO A 358 11.73 -23.24 13.22
C PRO A 358 12.31 -23.37 11.82
N SER A 359 11.46 -23.56 10.81
CA SER A 359 11.84 -23.63 9.39
C SER A 359 11.84 -22.25 8.70
N THR A 360 11.48 -21.18 9.41
CA THR A 360 11.47 -19.82 8.85
C THR A 360 12.89 -19.43 8.38
N PRO A 361 13.07 -19.05 7.09
CA PRO A 361 14.37 -18.64 6.60
C PRO A 361 14.96 -17.49 7.41
N SER A 362 16.26 -17.53 7.69
CA SER A 362 16.92 -16.52 8.52
C SER A 362 16.80 -15.10 7.96
N MET A 363 16.78 -14.97 6.63
CA MET A 363 16.67 -13.70 5.89
C MET A 363 15.23 -13.30 5.56
N ALA A 364 14.23 -14.13 5.87
CA ALA A 364 12.84 -13.78 5.62
C ALA A 364 12.37 -12.69 6.61
N SER A 365 11.63 -11.71 6.09
CA SER A 365 11.09 -10.61 6.86
C SER A 365 9.60 -10.80 7.15
N ILE A 366 9.12 -10.24 8.25
CA ILE A 366 7.67 -10.10 8.52
C ILE A 366 7.19 -8.73 8.04
N VAL A 367 8.04 -7.72 8.19
CA VAL A 367 7.78 -6.35 7.75
C VAL A 367 8.88 -5.92 6.79
N THR A 368 8.50 -5.37 5.64
CA THR A 368 9.42 -4.60 4.80
C THR A 368 8.96 -3.15 4.75
N LYS A 369 9.80 -2.23 5.25
CA LYS A 369 9.57 -0.78 5.17
C LYS A 369 10.24 -0.20 3.93
N ILE A 370 9.49 0.52 3.12
CA ILE A 370 10.02 1.32 2.02
C ILE A 370 10.29 2.75 2.53
N GLU A 371 11.55 3.15 2.54
CA GLU A 371 11.97 4.50 2.91
C GLU A 371 12.34 5.34 1.68
N GLY A 372 12.20 6.66 1.82
CA GLY A 372 12.64 7.63 0.81
C GLY A 372 11.53 8.56 0.31
N SER A 373 10.40 8.64 1.01
CA SER A 373 9.31 9.57 0.69
C SER A 373 8.82 10.32 1.94
N LYS A 374 7.90 11.27 1.74
CA LYS A 374 7.17 11.96 2.82
C LYS A 374 6.29 11.03 3.67
N PHE A 375 5.92 9.87 3.12
CA PHE A 375 5.15 8.83 3.78
C PHE A 375 5.99 7.56 3.93
N ASP A 376 5.68 6.77 4.95
CA ASP A 376 6.27 5.44 5.13
C ASP A 376 5.34 4.39 4.53
N TYR A 377 5.90 3.43 3.78
CA TYR A 377 5.14 2.30 3.22
C TYR A 377 5.62 0.99 3.81
N PHE A 378 4.70 0.06 4.04
CA PHE A 378 4.94 -1.21 4.70
C PHE A 378 4.36 -2.36 3.89
N ILE A 379 5.18 -3.36 3.61
CA ILE A 379 4.81 -4.58 2.89
C ILE A 379 4.85 -5.75 3.88
N GLY A 380 3.80 -6.55 3.92
CA GLY A 380 3.74 -7.77 4.73
C GLY A 380 2.90 -8.86 4.08
N PHE A 381 3.03 -10.09 4.56
CA PHE A 381 2.31 -11.24 4.02
C PHE A 381 1.13 -11.63 4.93
N ASN A 382 -0.11 -11.37 4.48
CA ASN A 382 -1.33 -11.62 5.26
C ASN A 382 -1.75 -13.09 5.23
N ARG A 383 -0.99 -13.91 5.96
CA ARG A 383 -1.24 -15.34 6.11
C ARG A 383 -2.51 -15.60 6.92
N LYS A 384 -3.55 -16.15 6.31
CA LYS A 384 -4.84 -16.40 7.00
C LYS A 384 -4.86 -17.76 7.68
N THR A 385 -4.05 -17.92 8.71
CA THR A 385 -3.94 -19.16 9.49
C THR A 385 -3.54 -18.87 10.95
N GLY A 386 -3.59 -19.87 11.82
CA GLY A 386 -3.13 -19.75 13.21
C GLY A 386 -3.78 -18.57 13.95
N ILE A 387 -2.97 -17.69 14.54
CA ILE A 387 -3.42 -16.47 15.25
C ILE A 387 -4.00 -15.38 14.32
N ASN A 388 -4.05 -15.63 13.02
CA ASN A 388 -4.71 -14.79 12.00
C ASN A 388 -5.80 -15.54 11.22
N SER A 389 -6.27 -16.69 11.72
CA SER A 389 -7.27 -17.50 11.01
C SER A 389 -8.61 -16.80 10.82
N GLY A 390 -8.91 -15.81 11.66
CA GLY A 390 -10.12 -15.00 11.65
C GLY A 390 -9.95 -13.64 10.98
N ASN A 391 -8.86 -13.40 10.23
CA ASN A 391 -8.68 -12.17 9.46
C ASN A 391 -9.93 -11.87 8.62
N GLN A 392 -10.48 -10.66 8.73
CA GLN A 392 -11.79 -10.31 8.17
C GLN A 392 -11.69 -9.71 6.76
N GLU A 393 -10.48 -9.43 6.27
CA GLU A 393 -10.20 -9.02 4.90
C GLU A 393 -10.14 -10.26 3.97
N GLU A 394 -11.30 -10.83 3.66
CA GLU A 394 -11.40 -12.12 2.96
C GLU A 394 -10.70 -12.14 1.59
N ASP A 395 -10.79 -11.05 0.82
CA ASP A 395 -10.14 -10.90 -0.49
C ASP A 395 -8.63 -10.65 -0.40
N ALA A 396 -8.10 -10.44 0.82
CA ALA A 396 -6.70 -10.27 1.15
C ALA A 396 -6.07 -11.52 1.81
N ALA A 397 -6.83 -12.61 1.92
CA ALA A 397 -6.33 -13.86 2.50
C ALA A 397 -5.15 -14.42 1.70
N ASP A 398 -4.04 -14.70 2.40
CA ASP A 398 -2.81 -15.23 1.82
C ASP A 398 -2.24 -14.39 0.67
N LYS A 399 -2.35 -13.06 0.79
CA LYS A 399 -1.79 -12.08 -0.14
C LYS A 399 -0.73 -11.19 0.49
N VAL A 400 0.08 -10.58 -0.36
CA VAL A 400 1.02 -9.51 0.04
C VAL A 400 0.25 -8.20 0.13
N LEU A 401 0.28 -7.56 1.30
CA LEU A 401 -0.43 -6.30 1.55
C LEU A 401 0.54 -5.14 1.60
N ILE A 402 0.13 -4.01 1.02
CA ILE A 402 0.88 -2.75 1.05
C ILE A 402 0.07 -1.73 1.84
N HIS A 403 0.66 -1.19 2.90
CA HIS A 403 0.08 -0.11 3.68
C HIS A 403 0.92 1.15 3.54
N MET A 404 0.27 2.32 3.52
CA MET A 404 0.92 3.63 3.68
C MET A 404 0.59 4.17 5.07
N VAL A 405 1.52 4.86 5.74
CA VAL A 405 1.23 5.65 6.94
C VAL A 405 1.32 7.13 6.62
N GLY A 406 0.21 7.84 6.87
CA GLY A 406 0.08 9.28 6.67
C GLY A 406 0.72 10.09 7.80
N SER A 407 0.77 11.42 7.64
CA SER A 407 1.36 12.32 8.64
C SER A 407 0.58 12.39 9.96
N ASN A 408 -0.70 12.00 9.95
CA ASN A 408 -1.54 11.86 11.15
C ASN A 408 -1.26 10.56 11.93
N GLY A 409 -0.46 9.64 11.37
CA GLY A 409 -0.14 8.33 11.95
C GLY A 409 -1.17 7.24 11.61
N GLU A 410 -2.24 7.57 10.90
CA GLU A 410 -3.17 6.56 10.37
C GLU A 410 -2.50 5.78 9.24
N SER A 411 -2.86 4.50 9.12
CA SER A 411 -2.42 3.68 7.98
C SER A 411 -3.55 3.51 6.97
N SER A 412 -3.22 3.38 5.69
CA SER A 412 -4.16 3.03 4.63
C SER A 412 -3.70 1.77 3.90
N LEU A 413 -4.56 0.76 3.77
CA LEU A 413 -4.34 -0.39 2.90
C LEU A 413 -4.48 0.06 1.44
N LEU A 414 -3.41 -0.10 0.66
CA LEU A 414 -3.31 0.37 -0.73
C LEU A 414 -3.50 -0.75 -1.76
N ALA A 415 -3.03 -1.96 -1.43
CA ALA A 415 -3.01 -3.06 -2.37
C ALA A 415 -3.03 -4.43 -1.68
N LYS A 416 -3.68 -5.38 -2.35
CA LYS A 416 -3.83 -6.79 -1.96
C LYS A 416 -3.29 -7.66 -3.10
N LEU A 417 -2.00 -7.97 -3.10
CA LEU A 417 -1.31 -8.60 -4.23
C LEU A 417 -1.27 -10.13 -4.11
N GLY A 418 -1.81 -10.81 -5.13
CA GLY A 418 -1.58 -12.22 -5.41
C GLY A 418 -0.25 -12.48 -6.11
N SER A 419 0.08 -13.76 -6.31
CA SER A 419 1.31 -14.16 -6.99
C SER A 419 1.37 -13.63 -8.43
N GLY A 420 2.46 -12.94 -8.77
CA GLY A 420 2.70 -12.31 -10.07
C GLY A 420 2.19 -10.87 -10.20
N GLU A 421 1.34 -10.40 -9.27
CA GLU A 421 0.73 -9.07 -9.32
C GLU A 421 1.67 -7.99 -8.78
N SER A 422 1.44 -6.74 -9.20
CA SER A 422 2.23 -5.58 -8.78
C SER A 422 1.36 -4.36 -8.51
N TYR A 423 1.90 -3.43 -7.73
CA TYR A 423 1.30 -2.14 -7.42
C TYR A 423 2.31 -1.01 -7.62
N ASP A 424 1.87 0.07 -8.24
CA ASP A 424 2.65 1.26 -8.51
C ASP A 424 2.40 2.33 -7.44
N ILE A 425 3.39 2.57 -6.59
CA ILE A 425 3.42 3.71 -5.69
C ILE A 425 3.88 4.92 -6.50
N SER A 426 2.94 5.74 -6.93
CA SER A 426 3.20 6.97 -7.69
C SER A 426 3.60 8.13 -6.78
N GLU A 427 4.22 9.16 -7.37
CA GLU A 427 4.64 10.38 -6.65
C GLU A 427 5.56 10.10 -5.44
N PHE A 428 6.44 9.11 -5.56
CA PHE A 428 7.34 8.69 -4.51
C PHE A 428 8.56 9.62 -4.41
N GLY A 429 8.87 10.06 -3.19
CA GLY A 429 9.98 10.95 -2.90
C GLY A 429 9.73 12.39 -3.37
N ASP A 430 10.80 13.19 -3.42
CA ASP A 430 10.74 14.59 -3.85
C ASP A 430 10.77 14.76 -5.38
N MET A 431 10.96 13.66 -6.13
CA MET A 431 11.21 13.66 -7.58
C MET A 431 10.05 13.10 -8.42
N SER A 432 8.87 12.89 -7.81
CA SER A 432 7.68 12.32 -8.48
C SER A 432 7.92 10.99 -9.21
N GLU A 433 8.78 10.14 -8.65
CA GLU A 433 9.13 8.83 -9.23
C GLU A 433 8.03 7.80 -8.93
N THR A 434 7.94 6.74 -9.75
CA THR A 434 7.07 5.60 -9.44
C THR A 434 7.91 4.45 -8.89
N ILE A 435 7.48 3.86 -7.78
CA ILE A 435 8.06 2.62 -7.24
C ILE A 435 7.10 1.48 -7.52
N VAL A 436 7.60 0.40 -8.12
CA VAL A 436 6.86 -0.85 -8.32
C VAL A 436 7.13 -1.77 -7.15
N VAL A 437 6.06 -2.23 -6.50
CA VAL A 437 6.09 -3.35 -5.55
C VAL A 437 5.44 -4.54 -6.24
N LYS A 438 6.17 -5.65 -6.37
CA LYS A 438 5.66 -6.88 -7.01
C LYS A 438 5.71 -8.05 -6.04
N ALA A 439 4.62 -8.80 -5.96
CA ALA A 439 4.62 -10.13 -5.34
C ALA A 439 5.07 -11.13 -6.39
N ASP A 440 6.38 -11.36 -6.51
CA ASP A 440 6.96 -12.21 -7.56
C ASP A 440 6.39 -13.63 -7.53
N THR A 441 6.37 -14.24 -6.34
CA THR A 441 5.77 -15.57 -6.11
C THR A 441 5.13 -15.63 -4.73
N ILE A 442 4.06 -16.41 -4.59
CA ILE A 442 3.51 -16.82 -3.30
C ILE A 442 3.44 -18.35 -3.29
N ASP A 443 4.35 -18.98 -2.54
CA ASP A 443 4.38 -20.43 -2.40
C ASP A 443 3.63 -20.84 -1.13
N MET A 444 2.40 -21.30 -1.32
CA MET A 444 1.54 -21.82 -0.25
C MET A 444 1.84 -23.28 0.13
N SER A 445 2.70 -23.97 -0.63
CA SER A 445 3.03 -25.38 -0.42
C SER A 445 4.22 -25.60 0.52
N SER A 446 5.04 -24.57 0.74
CA SER A 446 6.13 -24.59 1.73
C SER A 446 5.63 -24.41 3.17
N ASN A 447 6.49 -24.79 4.13
CA ASN A 447 6.26 -24.60 5.56
C ASN A 447 7.51 -23.99 6.25
N PRO A 448 7.45 -22.71 6.67
CA PRO A 448 6.32 -21.80 6.48
C PRO A 448 6.13 -21.50 5.00
N ALA A 449 4.93 -21.03 4.64
CA ALA A 449 4.72 -20.57 3.29
C ALA A 449 5.28 -19.16 3.12
N ILE A 450 5.80 -18.89 1.93
CA ILE A 450 6.69 -17.77 1.66
C ILE A 450 6.19 -16.97 0.47
N ALA A 451 6.17 -15.65 0.61
CA ALA A 451 5.99 -14.75 -0.52
C ALA A 451 7.35 -14.13 -0.90
N THR A 452 7.76 -14.22 -2.16
CA THR A 452 8.91 -13.48 -2.67
C THR A 452 8.42 -12.16 -3.25
N VAL A 453 9.03 -11.06 -2.86
CA VAL A 453 8.65 -9.72 -3.29
C VAL A 453 9.85 -8.98 -3.88
N SER A 454 9.58 -8.09 -4.82
CA SER A 454 10.56 -7.14 -5.33
C SER A 454 10.04 -5.72 -5.23
N VAL A 455 10.96 -4.81 -4.90
CA VAL A 455 10.69 -3.37 -4.79
C VAL A 455 11.74 -2.65 -5.61
N MET A 456 11.30 -1.90 -6.60
CA MET A 456 12.18 -1.25 -7.56
C MET A 456 11.61 0.08 -8.00
N LYS A 457 12.50 1.04 -8.30
CA LYS A 457 12.12 2.19 -9.10
C LYS A 457 11.56 1.68 -10.43
N LYS A 458 10.42 2.22 -10.85
CA LYS A 458 9.90 2.00 -12.20
C LYS A 458 10.91 2.65 -13.14
N GLU A 459 11.58 1.82 -13.93
CA GLU A 459 12.47 2.36 -14.95
C GLU A 459 11.62 3.21 -15.90
N PRO A 460 12.08 4.41 -16.30
CA PRO A 460 11.41 5.15 -17.34
C PRO A 460 11.28 4.20 -18.53
N THR A 461 10.07 4.10 -19.09
CA THR A 461 9.86 3.40 -20.34
C THR A 461 10.75 4.08 -21.36
N THR A 462 11.95 3.55 -21.57
CA THR A 462 12.76 3.90 -22.72
C THR A 462 11.93 3.44 -23.89
N PHE A 463 11.31 4.39 -24.59
CA PHE A 463 10.72 4.12 -25.88
C PHE A 463 11.85 3.55 -26.73
N ASN A 464 11.85 2.24 -26.95
CA ASN A 464 12.79 1.65 -27.88
C ASN A 464 12.49 2.30 -29.24
N GLU A 465 13.41 3.12 -29.73
CA GLU A 465 13.36 3.63 -31.10
C GLU A 465 13.51 2.42 -32.03
N GLY A 466 12.60 2.30 -32.98
CA GLY A 466 12.63 1.25 -34.00
C GLY A 466 12.35 1.84 -35.38
N ILE A 467 12.62 1.05 -36.42
CA ILE A 467 12.40 1.44 -37.80
C ILE A 467 10.98 1.01 -38.19
N LEU A 468 10.09 1.99 -38.35
CA LEU A 468 8.78 1.78 -38.94
C LEU A 468 8.91 1.89 -40.46
N LYS A 469 8.55 0.84 -41.20
CA LYS A 469 8.65 0.77 -42.67
C LYS A 469 7.29 0.47 -43.29
N MET A 470 6.91 1.28 -44.27
CA MET A 470 5.75 1.08 -45.14
C MET A 470 6.20 0.67 -46.54
N THR A 471 5.71 -0.46 -47.01
CA THR A 471 5.91 -0.97 -48.37
C THR A 471 4.57 -0.97 -49.10
N LEU A 472 4.50 -0.37 -50.29
CA LEU A 472 3.30 -0.29 -51.12
C LEU A 472 3.61 -0.74 -52.55
N LYS A 473 2.93 -1.75 -53.05
CA LYS A 473 2.88 -2.11 -54.46
C LYS A 473 1.61 -1.54 -55.09
N THR A 474 1.75 -0.67 -56.09
CA THR A 474 0.61 -0.10 -56.81
C THR A 474 -0.06 -1.09 -57.77
N ASP A 475 -1.31 -0.82 -58.11
CA ASP A 475 -2.10 -1.59 -59.08
C ASP A 475 -1.98 -0.94 -60.51
N ARG A 476 -3.00 -1.03 -61.36
CA ARG A 476 -3.04 -0.36 -62.67
C ARG A 476 -3.31 1.15 -62.60
N TYR A 477 -3.75 1.68 -61.46
CA TYR A 477 -4.20 3.07 -61.28
C TYR A 477 -3.50 3.77 -60.08
N PRO A 478 -2.16 3.81 -60.07
CA PRO A 478 -1.35 4.26 -58.92
C PRO A 478 -1.69 5.66 -58.36
N SER A 479 -2.27 6.55 -59.18
CA SER A 479 -2.59 7.93 -58.78
C SER A 479 -3.74 8.04 -57.79
N GLU A 480 -4.53 6.97 -57.61
CA GLU A 480 -5.68 6.97 -56.71
C GLU A 480 -5.36 6.58 -55.27
N THR A 481 -4.18 5.99 -55.05
CA THR A 481 -3.74 5.51 -53.74
C THR A 481 -3.03 6.60 -52.95
N SER A 482 -3.42 6.75 -51.69
CA SER A 482 -2.69 7.55 -50.68
C SER A 482 -2.76 6.90 -49.30
N TRP A 483 -1.78 7.16 -48.44
CA TRP A 483 -1.76 6.66 -47.07
C TRP A 483 -1.04 7.62 -46.12
N ARG A 484 -1.36 7.51 -44.83
CA ARG A 484 -0.61 8.12 -43.72
C ARG A 484 -0.58 7.21 -42.50
N ILE A 485 0.48 7.30 -41.72
CA ILE A 485 0.59 6.65 -40.42
C ILE A 485 0.65 7.72 -39.33
N VAL A 486 -0.23 7.59 -38.35
CA VAL A 486 -0.41 8.55 -37.25
C VAL A 486 0.07 7.92 -35.95
N ASP A 487 0.85 8.66 -35.18
CA ASP A 487 1.21 8.35 -33.80
C ASP A 487 0.09 8.84 -32.86
N ASN A 488 -0.73 7.91 -32.38
CA ASN A 488 -1.90 8.21 -31.57
C ASN A 488 -1.56 8.66 -30.15
N CYS A 489 -0.32 8.45 -29.70
CA CYS A 489 0.10 8.82 -28.35
C CYS A 489 0.81 10.19 -28.31
N ASN A 490 0.93 10.86 -29.46
CA ASN A 490 1.62 12.13 -29.63
C ASN A 490 0.75 13.12 -30.42
N ASP A 491 -0.41 13.47 -29.86
CA ASP A 491 -1.38 14.41 -30.44
C ASP A 491 -1.78 14.10 -31.90
N ASP A 492 -1.94 12.80 -32.22
CA ASP A 492 -2.24 12.31 -33.57
C ASP A 492 -1.27 12.87 -34.64
N LYS A 493 0.00 12.98 -34.29
CA LYS A 493 1.06 13.43 -35.21
C LYS A 493 1.22 12.43 -36.36
N VAL A 494 1.18 12.93 -37.59
CA VAL A 494 1.54 12.13 -38.78
C VAL A 494 3.05 11.87 -38.76
N VAL A 495 3.44 10.59 -38.71
CA VAL A 495 4.85 10.16 -38.69
C VAL A 495 5.37 9.76 -40.06
N MET A 496 4.50 9.26 -40.94
CA MET A 496 4.82 8.96 -42.35
C MET A 496 3.60 9.16 -43.24
N GLU A 497 3.78 9.54 -44.50
CA GLU A 497 2.71 9.66 -45.50
C GLU A 497 3.20 9.40 -46.93
N GLY A 498 2.29 9.00 -47.83
CA GLY A 498 2.60 8.77 -49.23
C GLY A 498 1.37 8.85 -50.15
N GLY A 499 1.58 9.19 -51.41
CA GLY A 499 0.51 9.31 -52.40
C GLY A 499 0.99 9.86 -53.75
N ASN A 500 0.05 10.09 -54.67
CA ASN A 500 0.31 10.63 -56.01
C ASN A 500 1.29 9.78 -56.84
N TYR A 501 1.14 8.45 -56.78
CA TYR A 501 2.04 7.54 -57.47
C TYR A 501 1.77 7.54 -58.98
N GLY A 502 2.82 7.60 -59.79
CA GLY A 502 2.71 7.66 -61.26
C GLY A 502 2.94 6.32 -61.97
N THR A 503 3.63 5.39 -61.33
CA THR A 503 4.08 4.14 -61.95
C THR A 503 3.23 2.97 -61.49
N LYS A 504 2.68 2.25 -62.47
CA LYS A 504 1.83 1.06 -62.27
C LYS A 504 2.67 -0.14 -61.83
N HIS A 505 2.11 -1.02 -61.01
CA HIS A 505 2.78 -2.26 -60.54
C HIS A 505 4.16 -2.04 -59.93
N HIS A 506 4.38 -0.87 -59.34
CA HIS A 506 5.66 -0.49 -58.76
C HIS A 506 5.63 -0.60 -57.24
N ILE A 507 6.76 -1.00 -56.66
CA ILE A 507 6.93 -1.08 -55.21
C ILE A 507 7.59 0.20 -54.72
N TYR A 508 6.90 0.94 -53.86
CA TYR A 508 7.42 2.08 -53.12
C TYR A 508 7.68 1.65 -51.68
N GLU A 509 8.82 2.05 -51.12
CA GLU A 509 9.17 1.82 -49.73
C GLU A 509 9.52 3.15 -49.06
N GLN A 510 8.99 3.36 -47.86
CA GLN A 510 9.34 4.47 -46.99
C GLN A 510 9.57 3.96 -45.57
N TRP A 511 10.48 4.58 -44.83
CA TRP A 511 10.74 4.24 -43.45
C TRP A 511 11.14 5.47 -42.65
N GLU A 512 10.85 5.44 -41.35
CA GLU A 512 11.22 6.47 -40.38
C GLU A 512 11.61 5.81 -39.06
N THR A 513 12.56 6.42 -38.35
CA THR A 513 12.87 6.01 -36.99
C THR A 513 11.86 6.66 -36.05
N VAL A 514 11.06 5.83 -35.37
CA VAL A 514 10.02 6.29 -34.46
C VAL A 514 10.14 5.60 -33.12
N SER A 515 9.74 6.32 -32.06
CA SER A 515 9.54 5.73 -30.74
C SER A 515 8.41 4.71 -30.80
N ASN A 516 8.54 3.57 -30.10
CA ASN A 516 7.43 2.63 -29.97
C ASN A 516 6.18 3.34 -29.41
N SER A 517 5.05 3.25 -30.12
CA SER A 517 3.81 3.96 -29.81
C SER A 517 2.61 3.16 -30.31
N GLN A 518 1.39 3.65 -30.07
CA GLN A 518 0.23 3.21 -30.85
C GLN A 518 0.21 3.98 -32.16
N PHE A 519 0.17 3.25 -33.27
CA PHE A 519 0.12 3.81 -34.60
C PHE A 519 -1.15 3.39 -35.32
N THR A 520 -1.66 4.28 -36.17
CA THR A 520 -2.77 3.99 -37.07
C THR A 520 -2.38 4.27 -38.51
N LEU A 521 -2.38 3.25 -39.37
CA LEU A 521 -2.34 3.37 -40.83
C LEU A 521 -3.73 3.75 -41.32
N GLN A 522 -3.80 4.77 -42.16
CA GLN A 522 -4.97 5.15 -42.93
C GLN A 522 -4.59 5.11 -44.40
N ILE A 523 -5.11 4.16 -45.16
CA ILE A 523 -4.91 4.05 -46.60
C ILE A 523 -6.22 4.34 -47.33
N SER A 524 -6.15 4.98 -48.50
CA SER A 524 -7.29 5.45 -49.28
C SER A 524 -7.08 5.26 -50.77
N ASP A 525 -8.19 4.94 -51.44
CA ASP A 525 -8.34 4.75 -52.86
C ASP A 525 -9.51 5.60 -53.36
N THR A 526 -9.24 6.57 -54.25
CA THR A 526 -10.28 7.51 -54.67
C THR A 526 -11.34 6.91 -55.60
N TYR A 527 -11.04 5.81 -56.30
CA TYR A 527 -11.97 5.16 -57.22
C TYR A 527 -12.80 4.09 -56.49
N GLY A 528 -12.23 3.46 -55.47
CA GLY A 528 -12.91 2.63 -54.48
C GLY A 528 -12.92 1.14 -54.78
N ASP A 529 -12.01 0.67 -55.64
CA ASP A 529 -11.74 -0.74 -55.93
C ASP A 529 -10.49 -1.29 -55.23
N GLY A 530 -9.72 -0.43 -54.55
CA GLY A 530 -8.57 -0.81 -53.75
C GLY A 530 -7.37 -1.23 -54.60
N LEU A 531 -6.36 -1.81 -53.93
CA LEU A 531 -5.12 -2.23 -54.60
C LEU A 531 -5.23 -3.62 -55.25
N CYS A 532 -6.24 -4.39 -54.87
CA CYS A 532 -6.52 -5.75 -55.33
C CYS A 532 -8.05 -6.00 -55.34
N CYS A 533 -8.65 -6.81 -56.22
CA CYS A 533 -8.10 -7.69 -57.25
C CYS A 533 -8.97 -7.63 -58.53
N GLY A 534 -8.33 -7.65 -59.70
CA GLY A 534 -8.99 -7.50 -61.01
C GLY A 534 -8.39 -6.39 -61.87
N GLN A 535 -7.89 -5.34 -61.21
CA GLN A 535 -7.12 -4.25 -61.83
C GLN A 535 -5.61 -4.36 -61.59
N GLY A 536 -5.14 -5.13 -60.61
CA GLY A 536 -3.72 -5.40 -60.40
C GLY A 536 -3.50 -6.22 -59.14
N GLU A 537 -2.30 -6.76 -58.97
CA GLU A 537 -1.87 -7.41 -57.72
C GLU A 537 -1.05 -6.42 -56.89
N GLY A 538 -1.69 -5.32 -56.50
CA GLY A 538 -1.16 -4.34 -55.57
C GLY A 538 -1.37 -4.77 -54.11
N PHE A 539 -0.55 -4.26 -53.21
CA PHE A 539 -0.64 -4.54 -51.77
C PHE A 539 0.06 -3.46 -50.95
N PHE A 540 -0.18 -3.43 -49.65
CA PHE A 540 0.65 -2.72 -48.69
C PHE A 540 1.10 -3.65 -47.55
N SER A 541 2.22 -3.31 -46.91
CA SER A 541 2.70 -3.94 -45.67
C SER A 541 3.38 -2.88 -44.80
N VAL A 542 3.10 -2.90 -43.50
CA VAL A 542 3.73 -2.08 -42.48
C VAL A 542 4.47 -2.98 -41.51
N THR A 543 5.76 -2.69 -41.32
CA THR A 543 6.63 -3.39 -40.38
C THR A 543 7.23 -2.42 -39.37
N PHE A 544 7.43 -2.88 -38.13
CA PHE A 544 8.24 -2.17 -37.14
C PHE A 544 9.36 -3.11 -36.69
N ASP A 545 10.62 -2.68 -36.85
CA ASP A 545 11.82 -3.52 -36.68
C ASP A 545 11.74 -4.87 -37.42
N GLY A 546 11.11 -4.86 -38.60
CA GLY A 546 10.96 -6.02 -39.48
C GLY A 546 9.82 -6.98 -39.10
N VAL A 547 9.09 -6.73 -38.00
CA VAL A 547 7.86 -7.48 -37.67
C VAL A 547 6.67 -6.84 -38.38
N GLU A 548 5.88 -7.62 -39.12
CA GLU A 548 4.69 -7.13 -39.81
C GLU A 548 3.52 -6.91 -38.84
N PHE A 549 2.97 -5.70 -38.86
CA PHE A 549 1.83 -5.28 -38.03
C PHE A 549 0.55 -5.08 -38.84
N ALA A 550 0.68 -4.76 -40.12
CA ALA A 550 -0.45 -4.59 -41.03
C ALA A 550 -0.03 -4.99 -42.44
N SER A 551 -0.90 -5.71 -43.14
CA SER A 551 -0.77 -5.97 -44.57
C SER A 551 -2.15 -6.10 -45.19
N GLY A 552 -2.26 -5.75 -46.48
CA GLY A 552 -3.56 -5.72 -47.13
C GLY A 552 -3.50 -5.24 -48.58
N GLY A 553 -4.67 -5.04 -49.16
CA GLY A 553 -4.82 -4.60 -50.54
C GLY A 553 -6.26 -4.69 -51.06
N GLU A 554 -7.09 -5.55 -50.46
CA GLU A 554 -8.52 -5.65 -50.76
C GLU A 554 -9.34 -4.74 -49.83
N PHE A 555 -9.54 -3.50 -50.24
CA PHE A 555 -10.44 -2.57 -49.57
C PHE A 555 -11.22 -1.75 -50.60
N ALA A 556 -12.33 -1.14 -50.19
CA ALA A 556 -13.10 -0.28 -51.10
C ALA A 556 -12.41 1.09 -51.24
N LYS A 557 -12.95 2.14 -50.59
CA LYS A 557 -12.37 3.49 -50.67
C LYS A 557 -11.27 3.76 -49.64
N SER A 558 -11.23 3.00 -48.55
CA SER A 558 -10.25 3.21 -47.48
C SER A 558 -10.18 2.01 -46.54
N GLU A 559 -9.06 1.89 -45.85
CA GLU A 559 -8.84 0.96 -44.76
C GLU A 559 -8.05 1.66 -43.65
N SER A 560 -8.33 1.29 -42.40
CA SER A 560 -7.65 1.83 -41.23
C SER A 560 -7.26 0.68 -40.30
N LEU A 561 -5.98 0.60 -39.95
CA LEU A 561 -5.43 -0.46 -39.11
C LEU A 561 -4.62 0.18 -37.99
N THR A 562 -4.92 -0.18 -36.75
CA THR A 562 -4.25 0.34 -35.55
C THR A 562 -3.46 -0.78 -34.88
N TRP A 563 -2.23 -0.50 -34.49
CA TRP A 563 -1.36 -1.42 -33.74
C TRP A 563 -0.57 -0.67 -32.68
N GLY A 564 -0.07 -1.39 -31.68
CA GLY A 564 0.58 -0.79 -30.51
C GLY A 564 -0.41 -0.23 -29.48
N GLU A 565 0.10 0.33 -28.39
CA GLU A 565 -0.69 0.78 -27.24
C GLU A 565 -0.19 2.15 -26.71
N CYS A 566 -1.12 3.04 -26.38
CA CYS A 566 -0.83 4.25 -25.64
C CYS A 566 -0.83 3.96 -24.15
N ASN A 567 0.35 3.98 -23.52
CA ASN A 567 0.46 3.78 -22.08
C ASN A 567 0.13 5.06 -21.28
N ASN A 568 -0.96 5.73 -21.65
CA ASN A 568 -1.59 6.79 -20.88
C ASN A 568 -3.10 6.56 -20.84
N SER A 569 -3.58 5.84 -19.84
CA SER A 569 -4.90 6.14 -19.27
C SER A 569 -5.07 5.59 -17.86
N GLY A 570 -5.53 6.45 -16.96
CA GLY A 570 -6.29 6.05 -15.78
C GLY A 570 -7.63 5.38 -16.18
N PRO A 571 -8.45 4.99 -15.19
CA PRO A 571 -9.19 3.73 -15.20
C PRO A 571 -10.28 3.69 -16.27
N ILE A 572 -10.26 2.65 -17.10
CA ILE A 572 -11.40 2.31 -17.98
C ILE A 572 -11.89 0.89 -17.69
N HIS A 573 -13.17 0.87 -17.31
CA HIS A 573 -14.10 -0.23 -17.20
C HIS A 573 -13.97 -1.24 -18.36
N HIS A 574 -13.79 -2.51 -18.05
CA HIS A 574 -13.73 -3.60 -19.02
C HIS A 574 -15.10 -4.29 -19.10
N ASP A 575 -15.86 -4.05 -20.18
CA ASP A 575 -16.99 -4.91 -20.56
C ASP A 575 -16.51 -5.94 -21.58
N THR A 576 -16.49 -7.20 -21.16
CA THR A 576 -16.01 -8.35 -21.92
C THR A 576 -17.13 -8.99 -22.74
N PRO A 577 -16.99 -9.21 -24.07
CA PRO A 577 -17.84 -10.14 -24.81
C PRO A 577 -17.39 -11.59 -24.59
N SER A 578 -18.38 -12.47 -24.41
CA SER A 578 -18.26 -13.91 -24.09
C SER A 578 -17.52 -14.78 -25.14
N PRO A 579 -16.93 -15.92 -24.72
CA PRO A 579 -16.15 -16.82 -25.58
C PRO A 579 -17.03 -17.72 -26.47
N THR A 580 -16.58 -17.95 -27.72
CA THR A 580 -17.21 -18.93 -28.64
C THR A 580 -16.48 -20.29 -28.59
N LYS A 581 -17.27 -21.37 -28.69
CA LYS A 581 -16.97 -22.78 -28.45
C LYS A 581 -15.87 -23.42 -29.34
N ALA A 582 -15.22 -24.41 -28.74
CA ALA A 582 -14.17 -25.29 -29.28
C ALA A 582 -14.63 -26.29 -30.37
N PRO A 583 -13.71 -26.79 -31.21
CA PRO A 583 -13.85 -28.04 -31.98
C PRO A 583 -13.05 -29.23 -31.36
N THR A 584 -13.57 -30.44 -31.58
CA THR A 584 -13.18 -31.74 -31.01
C THR A 584 -12.06 -32.46 -31.78
N ALA A 585 -11.23 -33.25 -31.06
CA ALA A 585 -10.16 -34.20 -31.51
C ALA A 585 -10.69 -35.42 -32.31
N PRO A 586 -9.91 -36.38 -32.94
CA PRO A 586 -8.66 -37.07 -32.49
C PRO A 586 -7.71 -37.52 -33.68
N PRO A 587 -6.75 -38.50 -33.61
CA PRO A 587 -6.22 -39.34 -32.52
C PRO A 587 -4.66 -39.40 -32.35
N THR A 588 -4.27 -40.08 -31.27
CA THR A 588 -2.96 -40.47 -30.71
C THR A 588 -1.95 -41.17 -31.62
N SER A 589 -0.65 -40.91 -31.41
CA SER A 589 0.30 -41.83 -30.72
C SER A 589 1.71 -41.21 -30.57
N SER A 590 2.30 -41.33 -29.38
CA SER A 590 3.72 -41.00 -29.12
C SER A 590 4.63 -42.12 -29.65
N PRO A 591 5.93 -41.87 -29.88
CA PRO A 591 6.87 -41.97 -28.76
C PRO A 591 8.04 -40.96 -28.73
N SER A 592 8.34 -40.51 -27.50
CA SER A 592 9.67 -40.47 -26.86
C SER A 592 10.86 -39.79 -27.57
N ALA A 593 11.14 -38.55 -27.17
CA ALA A 593 12.46 -38.11 -26.68
C ALA A 593 12.24 -36.96 -25.68
N SER A 594 12.99 -36.93 -24.57
CA SER A 594 12.94 -35.88 -23.54
C SER A 594 13.04 -34.47 -24.13
N PRO A 595 12.35 -33.45 -23.57
CA PRO A 595 12.47 -32.09 -24.07
C PRO A 595 13.88 -31.58 -23.75
N THR A 596 14.64 -31.27 -24.80
CA THR A 596 15.82 -30.41 -24.71
C THR A 596 15.38 -29.09 -24.09
N SER A 597 16.01 -28.65 -23.00
CA SER A 597 15.65 -27.38 -22.36
C SER A 597 15.82 -26.22 -23.35
N CYS A 598 14.85 -25.31 -23.39
CA CYS A 598 14.95 -24.03 -24.11
C CYS A 598 15.24 -22.95 -23.08
N ASP A 599 16.52 -22.74 -22.80
CA ASP A 599 16.98 -21.76 -21.81
C ASP A 599 17.47 -20.47 -22.49
N ILE A 600 17.84 -20.54 -23.77
CA ILE A 600 18.31 -19.42 -24.59
C ILE A 600 17.48 -19.36 -25.87
N THR A 601 16.76 -18.26 -26.10
CA THR A 601 16.13 -17.97 -27.39
C THR A 601 17.10 -17.20 -28.28
N TYR A 602 17.08 -17.47 -29.58
CA TYR A 602 17.88 -16.72 -30.55
C TYR A 602 17.04 -16.26 -31.74
N GLN A 603 17.43 -15.13 -32.33
CA GLN A 603 16.96 -14.67 -33.64
C GLN A 603 18.15 -14.17 -34.47
N VAL A 604 18.36 -14.78 -35.64
CA VAL A 604 19.40 -14.41 -36.60
C VAL A 604 18.75 -13.70 -37.78
N PHE A 605 19.19 -12.48 -38.07
CA PHE A 605 18.73 -11.66 -39.20
C PHE A 605 19.82 -11.65 -40.27
N LEU A 606 19.51 -12.21 -41.43
CA LEU A 606 20.48 -12.52 -42.49
C LEU A 606 20.07 -11.85 -43.80
N GLN A 607 20.96 -11.08 -44.43
CA GLN A 607 20.81 -10.71 -45.85
C GLN A 607 21.78 -11.55 -46.68
N THR A 608 21.25 -12.20 -47.71
CA THR A 608 22.07 -12.95 -48.65
C THR A 608 22.69 -12.02 -49.70
N PRO A 609 23.89 -12.36 -50.23
CA PRO A 609 24.54 -11.55 -51.24
C PRO A 609 23.72 -11.46 -52.53
N GLN A 610 23.97 -10.39 -53.31
CA GLN A 610 23.29 -10.11 -54.59
C GLN A 610 23.40 -11.26 -55.61
N SER A 611 24.38 -12.15 -55.46
CA SER A 611 24.51 -13.38 -56.25
C SER A 611 25.10 -14.49 -55.39
N ASN A 612 24.84 -15.74 -55.76
CA ASN A 612 25.32 -16.94 -55.04
C ASN A 612 24.80 -17.08 -53.59
N GLY A 613 23.54 -16.71 -53.35
CA GLY A 613 22.88 -16.87 -52.04
C GLY A 613 22.92 -18.30 -51.50
N SER A 614 22.93 -19.31 -52.38
CA SER A 614 22.95 -20.74 -52.00
C SER A 614 24.21 -21.18 -51.25
N ALA A 615 25.29 -20.40 -51.26
CA ALA A 615 26.49 -20.67 -50.46
C ALA A 615 26.42 -20.12 -49.02
N THR A 616 25.33 -19.42 -48.67
CA THR A 616 25.07 -18.93 -47.31
C THR A 616 24.89 -20.09 -46.33
N SER A 617 25.56 -20.04 -45.19
CA SER A 617 25.31 -20.96 -44.07
C SER A 617 25.67 -20.34 -42.73
N TRP A 618 25.08 -20.84 -41.64
CA TRP A 618 25.43 -20.43 -40.28
C TRP A 618 25.25 -21.58 -39.27
N SER A 619 25.93 -21.48 -38.12
CA SER A 619 25.86 -22.47 -37.05
C SER A 619 26.20 -21.90 -35.66
N PHE A 620 25.64 -22.52 -34.62
CA PHE A 620 26.14 -22.43 -33.24
C PHE A 620 26.96 -23.67 -32.90
N ALA A 621 28.17 -23.48 -32.38
CA ALA A 621 29.01 -24.54 -31.83
C ALA A 621 29.17 -24.34 -30.32
N SER A 622 29.02 -25.39 -29.52
CA SER A 622 29.27 -25.31 -28.07
C SER A 622 30.78 -25.24 -27.79
N ASP A 623 31.16 -24.43 -26.80
CA ASP A 623 32.54 -24.33 -26.34
C ASP A 623 32.93 -25.45 -25.36
N LEU A 624 31.95 -26.01 -24.64
CA LEU A 624 32.16 -27.08 -23.67
C LEU A 624 32.25 -28.46 -24.36
N GLU A 625 31.51 -28.64 -25.45
CA GLU A 625 31.64 -29.78 -26.36
C GLU A 625 31.79 -29.23 -27.79
N PRO A 626 32.96 -29.34 -28.46
CA PRO A 626 33.23 -28.72 -29.78
C PRO A 626 32.52 -29.46 -30.94
N THR A 627 31.26 -29.79 -30.73
CA THR A 627 30.31 -30.30 -31.72
C THR A 627 29.36 -29.16 -32.11
N ILE A 628 28.92 -29.16 -33.37
CA ILE A 628 27.93 -28.19 -33.85
C ILE A 628 26.62 -28.46 -33.11
N ALA A 629 26.21 -27.53 -32.26
CA ALA A 629 24.99 -27.61 -31.47
C ALA A 629 23.75 -27.35 -32.34
N LEU A 630 23.88 -26.45 -33.32
CA LEU A 630 22.81 -26.12 -34.27
C LEU A 630 23.38 -25.54 -35.57
N ARG A 631 22.72 -25.77 -36.69
CA ARG A 631 23.02 -25.13 -37.98
C ARG A 631 21.73 -24.68 -38.66
N SER A 632 21.87 -23.82 -39.67
CA SER A 632 20.75 -23.44 -40.55
C SER A 632 19.91 -24.65 -40.96
N ASN A 633 18.58 -24.49 -40.90
CA ASN A 633 17.61 -25.47 -41.36
C ASN A 633 17.17 -25.22 -42.81
N VAL A 634 17.73 -24.21 -43.47
CA VAL A 634 17.38 -23.83 -44.84
C VAL A 634 18.20 -24.67 -45.84
N GLU A 635 17.52 -25.46 -46.68
CA GLU A 635 18.18 -26.33 -47.68
C GLU A 635 18.99 -25.53 -48.72
N SER A 636 18.53 -24.35 -49.11
CA SER A 636 19.30 -23.38 -49.91
C SER A 636 18.71 -21.98 -49.80
N TYR A 637 19.54 -20.96 -49.62
CA TYR A 637 19.09 -19.57 -49.62
C TYR A 637 19.04 -18.96 -51.03
N GLN A 638 18.06 -18.08 -51.27
CA GLN A 638 17.97 -17.27 -52.48
C GLN A 638 18.94 -16.10 -52.42
N SER A 639 19.35 -15.56 -53.57
CA SER A 639 20.20 -14.36 -53.62
C SER A 639 19.38 -13.09 -53.35
N ASP A 640 20.03 -12.05 -52.82
CA ASP A 640 19.43 -10.73 -52.53
C ASP A 640 18.16 -10.77 -51.69
N SER A 641 18.14 -11.62 -50.65
CA SER A 641 16.95 -11.89 -49.84
C SER A 641 17.26 -11.80 -48.35
N LEU A 642 16.29 -11.29 -47.59
CA LEU A 642 16.35 -11.20 -46.13
C LEU A 642 15.70 -12.44 -45.50
N TYR A 643 16.35 -13.02 -44.49
CA TYR A 643 15.86 -14.15 -43.73
C TYR A 643 15.92 -13.86 -42.23
N ILE A 644 14.92 -14.37 -41.50
CA ILE A 644 14.90 -14.39 -40.04
C ILE A 644 14.80 -15.85 -39.61
N GLU A 645 15.82 -16.35 -38.93
CA GLU A 645 15.80 -17.68 -38.33
C GLU A 645 15.80 -17.57 -36.82
N GLN A 646 14.85 -18.23 -36.18
CA GLN A 646 14.67 -18.20 -34.74
C GLN A 646 14.53 -19.60 -34.17
N GLY A 647 14.89 -19.75 -32.91
CA GLY A 647 14.81 -21.03 -32.23
C GLY A 647 15.30 -20.94 -30.79
N CYS A 648 15.58 -22.12 -30.24
CA CYS A 648 16.02 -22.30 -28.87
C CYS A 648 17.32 -23.09 -28.81
N LEU A 649 18.16 -22.76 -27.84
CA LEU A 649 19.32 -23.52 -27.43
C LEU A 649 19.23 -23.83 -25.92
N PRO A 650 19.76 -24.97 -25.47
CA PRO A 650 20.01 -25.22 -24.04
C PRO A 650 20.96 -24.18 -23.45
N SER A 651 21.01 -24.08 -22.12
CA SER A 651 21.97 -23.21 -21.44
C SER A 651 23.41 -23.73 -21.62
N ASP A 652 24.19 -23.08 -22.50
CA ASP A 652 25.62 -23.35 -22.74
C ASP A 652 26.34 -22.12 -23.34
N CYS A 653 27.66 -22.17 -23.48
CA CYS A 653 28.48 -21.18 -24.20
C CYS A 653 28.57 -21.53 -25.68
N TYR A 654 28.20 -20.59 -26.56
CA TYR A 654 28.14 -20.83 -27.99
C TYR A 654 28.99 -19.84 -28.82
N ASN A 655 29.70 -20.38 -29.81
CA ASN A 655 30.28 -19.62 -30.90
C ASN A 655 29.33 -19.62 -32.10
N PHE A 656 28.93 -18.42 -32.56
CA PHE A 656 28.14 -18.24 -33.75
C PHE A 656 29.05 -18.04 -34.97
N LYS A 657 28.88 -18.87 -36.00
CA LYS A 657 29.62 -18.77 -37.26
C LYS A 657 28.66 -18.54 -38.41
N ILE A 658 29.04 -17.65 -39.32
CA ILE A 658 28.31 -17.38 -40.55
C ILE A 658 29.27 -17.37 -41.75
N HIS A 659 28.82 -17.94 -42.85
CA HIS A 659 29.53 -17.98 -44.12
C HIS A 659 28.65 -17.39 -45.23
N ASN A 660 29.25 -16.55 -46.09
CA ASN A 660 28.67 -16.01 -47.31
C ASN A 660 27.31 -15.28 -47.16
N ALA A 661 27.08 -14.61 -46.03
CA ALA A 661 25.96 -13.68 -45.81
C ALA A 661 26.32 -12.62 -44.76
N ALA A 662 25.57 -11.51 -44.74
CA ALA A 662 25.73 -10.44 -43.77
C ALA A 662 24.68 -10.55 -42.65
N VAL A 663 25.12 -10.35 -41.39
CA VAL A 663 24.27 -10.36 -40.19
C VAL A 663 23.83 -8.94 -39.86
N TYR A 664 22.58 -8.61 -40.16
CA TYR A 664 22.02 -7.30 -39.82
C TYR A 664 21.60 -7.22 -38.35
N GLY A 665 21.41 -8.37 -37.71
CA GLY A 665 21.10 -8.49 -36.29
C GLY A 665 21.31 -9.92 -35.80
N LEU A 666 21.83 -10.06 -34.59
CA LEU A 666 21.76 -11.30 -33.82
C LEU A 666 21.19 -10.96 -32.45
N LYS A 667 20.03 -11.52 -32.10
CA LYS A 667 19.43 -11.39 -30.78
C LYS A 667 19.54 -12.68 -30.00
N ILE A 668 19.89 -12.58 -28.72
CA ILE A 668 19.91 -13.67 -27.75
C ILE A 668 19.06 -13.23 -26.56
N ASN A 669 18.01 -14.00 -26.21
CA ASN A 669 17.02 -13.62 -25.18
C ASN A 669 16.50 -12.19 -25.38
N ASP A 670 16.17 -11.84 -26.62
CA ASP A 670 15.72 -10.52 -27.07
C ASP A 670 16.73 -9.37 -26.93
N VAL A 671 17.98 -9.65 -26.51
CA VAL A 671 19.08 -8.69 -26.45
C VAL A 671 19.88 -8.73 -27.76
N SER A 672 20.05 -7.58 -28.42
CA SER A 672 20.90 -7.45 -29.61
C SER A 672 22.39 -7.58 -29.25
N ILE A 673 23.04 -8.65 -29.73
CA ILE A 673 24.46 -8.94 -29.44
C ILE A 673 25.37 -8.50 -30.59
N ALA A 674 24.86 -8.43 -31.83
CA ALA A 674 25.61 -7.92 -32.96
C ALA A 674 24.69 -7.18 -33.94
N GLN A 675 25.18 -6.06 -34.48
CA GLN A 675 24.58 -5.31 -35.60
C GLN A 675 25.72 -4.88 -36.53
N SER A 676 25.72 -5.34 -37.79
CA SER A 676 26.69 -4.86 -38.79
C SER A 676 26.15 -4.97 -40.20
N SER A 677 26.48 -4.00 -41.05
CA SER A 677 26.00 -3.94 -42.43
C SER A 677 26.93 -4.59 -43.46
N ASN A 678 28.11 -5.13 -43.09
CA ASN A 678 29.15 -5.44 -44.11
C ASN A 678 30.16 -6.56 -43.79
N PHE A 679 29.76 -7.67 -43.17
CA PHE A 679 30.68 -8.81 -43.00
C PHE A 679 30.27 -10.02 -43.82
N VAL A 680 31.19 -10.48 -44.68
CA VAL A 680 31.16 -11.79 -45.33
C VAL A 680 32.19 -12.63 -44.58
N ASP A 681 31.76 -13.77 -44.03
CA ASP A 681 32.56 -14.73 -43.25
C ASP A 681 33.06 -14.20 -41.90
N GLN A 682 32.33 -14.49 -40.83
CA GLN A 682 32.71 -14.13 -39.46
C GLN A 682 32.42 -15.25 -38.45
N GLU A 683 33.25 -15.23 -37.40
CA GLU A 683 33.06 -15.98 -36.17
C GLU A 683 32.81 -14.95 -35.06
N ILE A 684 31.64 -15.03 -34.43
CA ILE A 684 31.20 -14.16 -33.34
C ILE A 684 31.08 -15.02 -32.09
N THR A 685 31.91 -14.75 -31.09
CA THR A 685 31.82 -15.41 -29.79
C THR A 685 30.75 -14.74 -28.95
N LEU A 686 29.75 -15.51 -28.52
CA LEU A 686 28.66 -15.02 -27.67
C LEU A 686 28.96 -15.38 -26.22
N PHE A 687 29.23 -14.39 -25.39
CA PHE A 687 29.46 -14.59 -23.96
C PHE A 687 28.13 -14.46 -23.20
N GLY A 688 27.38 -15.56 -23.12
CA GLY A 688 26.18 -15.70 -22.30
C GLY A 688 26.44 -16.61 -21.10
N THR A 689 26.46 -16.04 -19.89
CA THR A 689 26.50 -16.70 -18.57
C THR A 689 27.42 -17.92 -18.40
N CYS A 690 28.73 -17.67 -18.40
CA CYS A 690 29.69 -18.30 -17.49
C CYS A 690 30.64 -17.21 -16.97
N GLN A 691 30.14 -16.40 -16.03
CA GLN A 691 30.87 -15.38 -15.22
C GLN A 691 31.92 -14.50 -15.93
N ASP A 692 31.67 -13.19 -15.88
CA ASP A 692 32.62 -12.12 -16.18
C ASP A 692 34.06 -12.35 -15.65
N ILE A 693 35.03 -12.09 -16.54
CA ILE A 693 36.42 -11.64 -16.33
C ILE A 693 37.48 -12.67 -15.85
N ALA A 694 38.56 -12.76 -16.66
CA ALA A 694 39.92 -12.99 -16.15
C ALA A 694 40.87 -11.87 -16.65
N ILE A 695 41.09 -10.90 -15.75
CA ILE A 695 42.13 -9.84 -15.62
C ILE A 695 42.46 -8.99 -16.86
#